data_AF-Q3UEQ9-F1
#
_entry.id   AF-Q3UEQ9-F1
#
_cell.length_a   1.000
_cell.length_b   1.000
_cell.length_c   1.000
_cell.angle_alpha   90.00
_cell.angle_beta   90.00
_cell.angle_gamma   90.00
#
_symmetry.space_group_name_H-M   'P 1'
#
loop_
_entity.id
_entity.type
_entity.pdbx_description
1 polymer ?
#
loop_
_entity_poly.entity_id
_entity_poly.type
_entity_poly.pdbx_seq_one_letter_code
_entity_poly.pdbx_strand_id
1 'polypeptide(L)'
;MLRAQRPRLARLRACLSRGLHHKPVMALRREDVNAWERRAPLAPKHIKGITKLGYKVLIQPSNRRAIHDKEYVRAGGILQEDITEACLILGVKRPPEEKLMSKKTYAFFSHTIKAQEANMNLLDEVLKQEIRLIDYEKMVDHRGSRIVAFGQWAGVAGMINILHGMGLRLLALGHHTPFMHLGMAHNYRNSSQAVQAVRDAGYEISLGLMPKSIGPLTFVFTGTGNVSKGAQEVFNELPCEYVEPHELREVSKTGDLRKVYGTVLSRHHHLVRKTDGVYDPVEYEKYPERYTSRFNTDIAPYTTCLINGIYWEQNTPRLLTRQDAQSLLVPVKSSVVPVEGCPELPHKLVAICDISADTGGSIDFMTECTTIERPFCMYDADQQIIHDSVEGSGILMCSIDNLPAQLPIEATEYFGDMLYPYVEEMLLSDASQPLESQNFSPVVRDAVITSNGLLTDKYKYIQKLRESRERIQFLSMSTKKKVLVLGSGYVSGPVLEYLSRDNNIEITLGSDMTNQMQQLSKKYNINPVSLTVGKQEAKLQSLVESQDLVISLLPYVLHPVVAKACIESRVNMVTASYITPAMKELEKSVDDAGITVIGELGLDPGLDHMLAMETIDTAKELGATVESYVSYCGGLPAPEHSDNPLRYKFSWSPVGVLMNIMQPASYLLNGKVVNVTGGVSFLNSVTPMDYFPGLNLEGYPNRDSIKYAEIYGISSAHTLLRGTLRYKGYSKALNGFVKLGLINREAYPALRPEANPLTWKQLLCDLVGISRSSPCEKLKEVVFTKLGGDNTQLEAAEWLGLLGDEQVPQAESIVDAFSKHLVSKLSYGPEEKDMIVMRDSFGIRHPSGHLENKTIDLVVYGDFNGFSAMAKTVGLPTAMAAKMLLDGEIEAKGLMGPFTKEIYGPILERIKAEGIVFNTQSTIKL
;
A
#
# COMPACT_ATOMS: atom_id res chain seq x y z
N MET A 1 -48.32 -28.80 -58.77
CA MET A 1 -48.02 -30.16 -58.26
C MET A 1 -47.59 -30.06 -56.81
N LEU A 2 -48.25 -30.87 -55.96
CA LEU A 2 -47.87 -31.39 -54.64
C LEU A 2 -47.73 -30.46 -53.41
N ARG A 3 -48.75 -30.61 -52.55
CA ARG A 3 -48.90 -30.31 -51.12
C ARG A 3 -47.80 -30.90 -50.21
N ALA A 4 -47.55 -30.25 -49.07
CA ALA A 4 -47.49 -30.87 -47.72
C ALA A 4 -47.44 -29.76 -46.64
N GLN A 5 -48.54 -29.52 -45.91
CA GLN A 5 -48.78 -29.90 -44.50
C GLN A 5 -48.29 -28.90 -43.42
N ARG A 6 -49.24 -28.10 -42.92
CA ARG A 6 -49.20 -27.41 -41.62
C ARG A 6 -49.69 -28.37 -40.52
N PRO A 7 -49.08 -28.42 -39.32
CA PRO A 7 -49.73 -29.01 -38.17
C PRO A 7 -50.60 -27.97 -37.44
N ARG A 8 -51.79 -28.42 -37.07
CA ARG A 8 -52.80 -27.72 -36.26
C ARG A 8 -52.36 -27.69 -34.79
N LEU A 9 -52.30 -26.50 -34.18
CA LEU A 9 -52.36 -26.37 -32.73
C LEU A 9 -53.83 -26.36 -32.29
N ALA A 10 -54.23 -27.41 -31.59
CA ALA A 10 -55.56 -27.61 -31.06
C ALA A 10 -55.90 -26.57 -29.99
N ARG A 11 -57.04 -25.89 -30.15
CA ARG A 11 -57.70 -25.12 -29.09
C ARG A 11 -58.32 -26.09 -28.09
N LEU A 12 -57.71 -26.25 -26.93
CA LEU A 12 -58.37 -26.74 -25.72
C LEU A 12 -58.81 -25.53 -24.90
N ARG A 13 -60.12 -25.23 -24.95
CA ARG A 13 -60.79 -24.38 -23.98
C ARG A 13 -60.84 -25.15 -22.66
N ALA A 14 -60.02 -24.76 -21.69
CA ALA A 14 -60.23 -25.10 -20.29
C ALA A 14 -60.63 -23.82 -19.56
N CYS A 15 -61.84 -23.84 -18.99
CA CYS A 15 -62.32 -22.85 -18.03
C CYS A 15 -61.35 -22.78 -16.85
N LEU A 16 -60.72 -21.63 -16.65
CA LEU A 16 -60.09 -21.28 -15.38
C LEU A 16 -60.71 -19.99 -14.87
N SER A 17 -61.16 -20.10 -13.63
CA SER A 17 -61.78 -19.12 -12.76
C SER A 17 -61.13 -17.74 -12.81
N ARG A 18 -61.98 -16.71 -12.90
CA ARG A 18 -61.65 -15.31 -12.63
C ARG A 18 -61.21 -15.14 -11.17
N GLY A 19 -59.92 -15.24 -10.91
CA GLY A 19 -59.24 -14.53 -9.82
C GLY A 19 -58.50 -13.34 -10.43
N LEU A 20 -58.62 -12.15 -9.84
CA LEU A 20 -57.92 -10.93 -10.28
C LEU A 20 -56.40 -11.08 -10.10
N HIS A 21 -55.72 -11.78 -11.01
CA HIS A 21 -54.26 -11.80 -11.06
C HIS A 21 -53.76 -10.46 -11.62
N HIS A 22 -53.12 -9.67 -10.77
CA HIS A 22 -52.35 -8.52 -11.22
C HIS A 22 -51.27 -9.04 -12.18
N LYS A 23 -51.09 -8.37 -13.32
CA LYS A 23 -49.95 -8.69 -14.19
C LYS A 23 -48.66 -8.40 -13.42
N PRO A 24 -47.64 -9.28 -13.48
CA PRO A 24 -46.34 -9.03 -12.87
C PRO A 24 -45.77 -7.67 -13.28
N VAL A 25 -45.11 -7.01 -12.32
CA VAL A 25 -44.59 -5.65 -12.48
C VAL A 25 -43.08 -5.69 -12.36
N MET A 26 -42.38 -5.13 -13.35
CA MET A 26 -40.92 -4.99 -13.33
C MET A 26 -40.54 -3.57 -12.94
N ALA A 27 -39.43 -3.37 -12.24
CA ALA A 27 -38.80 -2.08 -12.06
C ALA A 27 -37.38 -2.05 -12.60
N LEU A 28 -37.06 -0.97 -13.32
CA LEU A 28 -35.71 -0.54 -13.62
C LEU A 28 -35.27 0.45 -12.52
N ARG A 29 -34.35 0.02 -11.67
CA ARG A 29 -33.85 0.83 -10.55
C ARG A 29 -32.89 1.93 -11.04
N ARG A 30 -32.77 3.02 -10.26
CA ARG A 30 -31.79 4.10 -10.49
C ARG A 30 -30.36 3.66 -10.19
N GLU A 31 -29.42 4.31 -10.86
CA GLU A 31 -27.98 4.08 -10.76
C GLU A 31 -27.38 4.97 -9.65
N ASP A 32 -27.04 4.40 -8.49
CA ASP A 32 -26.60 5.16 -7.31
C ASP A 32 -25.23 4.73 -6.72
N VAL A 33 -24.51 3.77 -7.34
CA VAL A 33 -23.25 3.22 -6.79
C VAL A 33 -22.05 4.18 -6.84
N ASN A 34 -21.83 4.88 -7.95
CA ASN A 34 -20.75 5.86 -8.12
C ASN A 34 -21.10 6.85 -9.25
N ALA A 35 -20.25 7.86 -9.46
CA ALA A 35 -20.49 8.92 -10.44
C ALA A 35 -20.46 8.42 -11.91
N TRP A 36 -19.63 7.42 -12.20
CA TRP A 36 -19.40 6.90 -13.56
C TRP A 36 -20.42 5.85 -13.99
N GLU A 37 -21.10 5.20 -13.07
CA GLU A 37 -22.15 4.23 -13.37
C GLU A 37 -23.42 4.94 -13.86
N ARG A 38 -23.57 4.97 -15.19
CA ARG A 38 -24.68 5.58 -15.90
C ARG A 38 -25.43 4.58 -16.78
N ARG A 39 -25.03 3.30 -16.74
CA ARG A 39 -25.62 2.21 -17.53
C ARG A 39 -26.87 1.69 -16.85
N ALA A 40 -27.83 1.26 -17.65
CA ALA A 40 -29.00 0.52 -17.19
C ALA A 40 -28.92 -0.94 -17.69
N PRO A 41 -29.58 -1.90 -17.03
CA PRO A 41 -29.62 -3.28 -17.50
C PRO A 41 -30.48 -3.46 -18.77
N LEU A 42 -31.38 -2.53 -19.08
CA LEU A 42 -32.24 -2.58 -20.26
C LEU A 42 -32.36 -1.20 -20.92
N ALA A 43 -32.13 -1.14 -22.24
CA ALA A 43 -32.46 0.00 -23.08
C ALA A 43 -33.99 0.14 -23.39
N PRO A 44 -34.47 1.31 -23.86
CA PRO A 44 -35.88 1.54 -24.20
C PRO A 44 -36.48 0.54 -25.21
N LYS A 45 -35.68 0.02 -26.15
CA LYS A 45 -36.15 -1.02 -27.10
C LYS A 45 -36.64 -2.28 -26.38
N HIS A 46 -35.95 -2.69 -25.31
CA HIS A 46 -36.31 -3.84 -24.49
C HIS A 46 -37.57 -3.55 -23.66
N ILE A 47 -37.66 -2.35 -23.08
CA ILE A 47 -38.84 -1.92 -22.33
C ILE A 47 -40.08 -1.96 -23.24
N LYS A 48 -39.96 -1.48 -24.48
CA LYS A 48 -41.04 -1.56 -25.48
C LYS A 48 -41.45 -2.99 -25.81
N GLY A 49 -40.51 -3.93 -25.79
CA GLY A 49 -40.78 -5.36 -25.95
C GLY A 49 -41.63 -5.91 -24.78
N ILE A 50 -41.21 -5.62 -23.55
CA ILE A 50 -41.89 -6.08 -22.32
C ILE A 50 -43.28 -5.47 -22.18
N THR A 51 -43.44 -4.19 -22.48
CA THR A 51 -44.74 -3.50 -22.41
C THR A 51 -45.71 -4.00 -23.48
N LYS A 52 -45.21 -4.38 -24.67
CA LYS A 52 -46.02 -5.02 -25.72
C LYS A 52 -46.53 -6.42 -25.33
N LEU A 53 -45.77 -7.16 -24.54
CA LEU A 53 -46.23 -8.42 -23.91
C LEU A 53 -47.30 -8.15 -22.84
N GLY A 54 -47.50 -6.89 -22.48
CA GLY A 54 -48.58 -6.41 -21.63
C GLY A 54 -48.19 -6.29 -20.16
N TYR A 55 -46.91 -6.43 -19.81
CA TYR A 55 -46.40 -6.23 -18.46
C TYR A 55 -46.25 -4.74 -18.12
N LYS A 56 -46.40 -4.41 -16.84
CA LYS A 56 -46.16 -3.06 -16.33
C LYS A 56 -44.67 -2.90 -16.03
N VAL A 57 -44.05 -1.85 -16.54
CA VAL A 57 -42.64 -1.54 -16.30
C VAL A 57 -42.52 -0.19 -15.61
N LEU A 58 -42.06 -0.20 -14.36
CA LEU A 58 -41.71 1.00 -13.60
C LEU A 58 -40.27 1.40 -13.92
N ILE A 59 -40.05 2.69 -14.10
CA ILE A 59 -38.75 3.29 -14.33
C ILE A 59 -38.50 4.21 -13.15
N GLN A 60 -37.52 3.87 -12.32
CA GLN A 60 -37.15 4.73 -11.23
C GLN A 60 -36.39 5.96 -11.77
N PRO A 61 -36.81 7.20 -11.44
CA PRO A 61 -36.19 8.42 -11.96
C PRO A 61 -34.68 8.48 -11.69
N SER A 62 -33.90 8.91 -12.67
CA SER A 62 -32.44 9.02 -12.53
C SER A 62 -31.88 10.14 -13.42
N ASN A 63 -31.27 11.15 -12.79
CA ASN A 63 -30.53 12.20 -13.50
C ASN A 63 -29.13 11.74 -13.95
N ARG A 64 -28.69 10.55 -13.52
CA ARG A 64 -27.37 9.98 -13.83
C ARG A 64 -27.41 9.08 -15.06
N ARG A 65 -28.53 8.40 -15.29
CA ARG A 65 -28.71 7.46 -16.40
C ARG A 65 -28.40 8.10 -17.75
N ALA A 66 -27.61 7.42 -18.57
CA ALA A 66 -27.18 7.94 -19.86
C ALA A 66 -28.33 8.09 -20.87
N ILE A 67 -29.26 7.12 -20.87
CA ILE A 67 -30.48 7.20 -21.67
C ILE A 67 -31.56 7.92 -20.85
N HIS A 68 -32.01 9.06 -21.36
CA HIS A 68 -32.94 9.94 -20.65
C HIS A 68 -34.31 9.26 -20.38
N ASP A 69 -34.90 9.49 -19.20
CA ASP A 69 -36.17 8.89 -18.75
C ASP A 69 -37.33 9.03 -19.75
N LYS A 70 -37.46 10.18 -20.42
CA LYS A 70 -38.39 10.40 -21.54
C LYS A 70 -38.38 9.30 -22.62
N GLU A 71 -37.22 8.72 -22.94
CA GLU A 71 -37.12 7.64 -23.93
C GLU A 71 -37.72 6.34 -23.40
N TYR A 72 -37.54 6.06 -22.10
CA TYR A 72 -38.20 4.93 -21.43
C TYR A 72 -39.72 5.10 -21.35
N VAL A 73 -40.19 6.33 -21.07
CA VAL A 73 -41.63 6.64 -21.07
C VAL A 73 -42.23 6.46 -22.47
N ARG A 74 -41.53 6.91 -23.52
CA ARG A 74 -41.95 6.69 -24.92
C ARG A 74 -42.00 5.20 -25.29
N ALA A 75 -41.17 4.37 -24.68
CA ALA A 75 -41.19 2.92 -24.81
C ALA A 75 -42.34 2.24 -24.03
N GLY A 76 -43.16 3.00 -23.30
CA GLY A 76 -44.28 2.49 -22.49
C GLY A 76 -43.93 2.23 -21.03
N GLY A 77 -42.72 2.60 -20.58
CA GLY A 77 -42.38 2.59 -19.16
C GLY A 77 -43.12 3.69 -18.39
N ILE A 78 -43.33 3.46 -17.09
CA ILE A 78 -44.00 4.39 -16.18
C ILE A 78 -42.95 4.96 -15.24
N LEU A 79 -42.69 6.27 -15.35
CA LEU A 79 -41.75 6.96 -14.47
C LEU A 79 -42.36 7.07 -13.06
N GLN A 80 -41.76 6.38 -12.08
CA GLN A 80 -42.30 6.28 -10.72
C GLN A 80 -41.17 6.10 -9.70
N GLU A 81 -41.15 6.96 -8.67
CA GLU A 81 -40.14 6.92 -7.61
C GLU A 81 -40.26 5.64 -6.76
N ASP A 82 -41.48 5.39 -6.28
CA ASP A 82 -41.81 4.21 -5.50
C ASP A 82 -41.94 3.00 -6.44
N ILE A 83 -41.03 2.05 -6.29
CA ILE A 83 -40.99 0.81 -7.08
C ILE A 83 -41.45 -0.42 -6.29
N THR A 84 -42.08 -0.22 -5.12
CA THR A 84 -42.50 -1.31 -4.20
C THR A 84 -43.48 -2.29 -4.85
N GLU A 85 -44.27 -1.84 -5.82
CA GLU A 85 -45.20 -2.70 -6.58
C GLU A 85 -44.46 -3.77 -7.42
N ALA A 86 -43.20 -3.53 -7.82
CA ALA A 86 -42.47 -4.45 -8.68
C ALA A 86 -42.14 -5.78 -7.97
N CYS A 87 -42.31 -6.90 -8.68
CA CYS A 87 -41.85 -8.21 -8.25
C CYS A 87 -40.41 -8.50 -8.70
N LEU A 88 -40.02 -7.99 -9.87
CA LEU A 88 -38.65 -8.06 -10.41
C LEU A 88 -38.01 -6.67 -10.42
N ILE A 89 -36.82 -6.55 -9.82
CA ILE A 89 -36.05 -5.30 -9.78
C ILE A 89 -34.69 -5.54 -10.45
N LEU A 90 -34.43 -4.80 -11.51
CA LEU A 90 -33.21 -4.90 -12.30
C LEU A 90 -32.30 -3.71 -12.03
N GLY A 91 -31.02 -3.99 -11.78
CA GLY A 91 -29.94 -3.01 -11.75
C GLY A 91 -28.69 -3.57 -12.44
N VAL A 92 -27.73 -2.70 -12.80
CA VAL A 92 -26.41 -3.17 -13.25
C VAL A 92 -25.56 -3.57 -12.04
N LYS A 93 -25.50 -2.69 -11.05
CA LYS A 93 -24.74 -2.86 -9.80
C LYS A 93 -25.68 -2.99 -8.61
N ARG A 94 -25.13 -3.44 -7.48
CA ARG A 94 -25.83 -3.64 -6.21
C ARG A 94 -26.54 -2.36 -5.73
N PRO A 95 -27.75 -2.45 -5.17
CA PRO A 95 -28.38 -1.34 -4.46
C PRO A 95 -27.74 -1.14 -3.07
N PRO A 96 -27.88 0.05 -2.45
CA PRO A 96 -27.66 0.22 -1.02
C PRO A 96 -28.53 -0.73 -0.20
N GLU A 97 -27.99 -1.30 0.87
CA GLU A 97 -28.64 -2.34 1.67
C GLU A 97 -29.98 -1.87 2.25
N GLU A 98 -30.06 -0.61 2.69
CA GLU A 98 -31.27 -0.02 3.28
C GLU A 98 -32.42 0.16 2.30
N LYS A 99 -32.16 0.01 0.99
CA LYS A 99 -33.15 0.12 -0.07
C LYS A 99 -33.61 -1.23 -0.62
N LEU A 100 -33.12 -2.34 -0.05
CA LEU A 100 -33.60 -3.68 -0.37
C LEU A 100 -35.03 -3.86 0.14
N MET A 101 -35.84 -4.63 -0.60
CA MET A 101 -37.25 -4.85 -0.28
C MET A 101 -37.53 -6.34 -0.15
N SER A 102 -38.28 -6.69 0.89
CA SER A 102 -38.57 -8.09 1.21
C SER A 102 -39.33 -8.83 0.12
N LYS A 103 -39.01 -10.11 -0.07
CA LYS A 103 -39.72 -11.07 -0.93
C LYS A 103 -39.85 -10.59 -2.37
N LYS A 104 -38.79 -9.98 -2.89
CA LYS A 104 -38.66 -9.57 -4.30
C LYS A 104 -37.61 -10.41 -5.01
N THR A 105 -37.70 -10.44 -6.34
CA THR A 105 -36.62 -10.95 -7.20
C THR A 105 -35.73 -9.77 -7.61
N TYR A 106 -34.44 -9.88 -7.35
CA TYR A 106 -33.43 -8.91 -7.77
C TYR A 106 -32.47 -9.54 -8.77
N ALA A 107 -32.07 -8.80 -9.81
CA ALA A 107 -30.99 -9.20 -10.69
C ALA A 107 -29.98 -8.07 -10.89
N PHE A 108 -28.70 -8.34 -10.55
CA PHE A 108 -27.56 -7.42 -10.68
C PHE A 108 -26.24 -8.18 -10.48
N PHE A 109 -25.09 -7.55 -10.76
CA PHE A 109 -23.77 -8.09 -10.39
C PHE A 109 -23.55 -7.96 -8.88
N SER A 110 -23.72 -9.05 -8.14
CA SER A 110 -23.67 -9.01 -6.67
C SER A 110 -22.25 -9.12 -6.10
N HIS A 111 -21.35 -9.80 -6.83
CA HIS A 111 -19.98 -10.09 -6.38
C HIS A 111 -19.93 -10.87 -5.04
N THR A 112 -21.00 -11.61 -4.69
CA THR A 112 -21.10 -12.35 -3.41
C THR A 112 -20.53 -13.77 -3.47
N ILE A 113 -20.43 -14.35 -4.67
CA ILE A 113 -20.04 -15.75 -4.90
C ILE A 113 -18.64 -16.14 -4.40
N LYS A 114 -17.74 -15.16 -4.21
CA LYS A 114 -16.36 -15.35 -3.71
C LYS A 114 -16.25 -15.16 -2.19
N ALA A 115 -17.35 -14.91 -1.48
CA ALA A 115 -17.38 -14.69 -0.02
C ALA A 115 -16.45 -13.58 0.49
N GLN A 116 -16.19 -12.55 -0.33
CA GLN A 116 -15.36 -11.40 0.04
C GLN A 116 -16.07 -10.51 1.06
N GLU A 117 -15.35 -10.04 2.08
CA GLU A 117 -15.87 -9.25 3.22
C GLU A 117 -16.73 -8.07 2.82
N ALA A 118 -16.27 -7.28 1.84
CA ALA A 118 -16.96 -6.09 1.36
C ALA A 118 -18.38 -6.35 0.77
N ASN A 119 -18.74 -7.61 0.50
CA ASN A 119 -20.02 -7.99 -0.09
C ASN A 119 -20.90 -8.84 0.85
N MET A 120 -20.42 -9.20 2.06
CA MET A 120 -21.18 -10.11 2.95
C MET A 120 -22.38 -9.43 3.62
N ASN A 121 -22.27 -8.16 4.00
CA ASN A 121 -23.39 -7.39 4.56
C ASN A 121 -24.59 -7.35 3.60
N LEU A 122 -24.32 -7.18 2.29
CA LEU A 122 -25.34 -7.24 1.25
C LEU A 122 -26.01 -8.63 1.21
N LEU A 123 -25.21 -9.70 1.25
CA LEU A 123 -25.74 -11.07 1.21
C LEU A 123 -26.63 -11.35 2.44
N ASP A 124 -26.22 -10.87 3.62
CA ASP A 124 -26.98 -11.02 4.86
C ASP A 124 -28.33 -10.31 4.78
N GLU A 125 -28.35 -9.07 4.31
CA GLU A 125 -29.61 -8.35 4.15
C GLU A 125 -30.48 -8.99 3.05
N VAL A 126 -29.90 -9.50 1.96
CA VAL A 126 -30.62 -10.27 0.92
C VAL A 126 -31.28 -11.52 1.51
N LEU A 127 -30.57 -12.28 2.35
CA LEU A 127 -31.12 -13.48 3.01
C LEU A 127 -32.23 -13.09 4.00
N LYS A 128 -31.98 -12.11 4.85
CA LYS A 128 -32.94 -11.60 5.85
C LYS A 128 -34.22 -11.08 5.22
N GLN A 129 -34.12 -10.39 4.09
CA GLN A 129 -35.27 -9.88 3.34
C GLN A 129 -35.95 -10.98 2.51
N GLU A 130 -35.49 -12.22 2.56
CA GLU A 130 -35.99 -13.34 1.75
C GLU A 130 -35.98 -13.03 0.24
N ILE A 131 -34.94 -12.31 -0.22
CA ILE A 131 -34.80 -11.90 -1.62
C ILE A 131 -34.33 -13.08 -2.47
N ARG A 132 -34.94 -13.23 -3.64
CA ARG A 132 -34.41 -14.09 -4.71
C ARG A 132 -33.38 -13.32 -5.52
N LEU A 133 -32.10 -13.58 -5.30
CA LEU A 133 -31.01 -12.89 -5.98
C LEU A 133 -30.52 -13.67 -7.18
N ILE A 134 -30.59 -13.07 -8.36
CA ILE A 134 -30.02 -13.56 -9.61
C ILE A 134 -28.73 -12.79 -9.90
N ASP A 135 -27.59 -13.48 -9.93
CA ASP A 135 -26.31 -12.87 -10.28
C ASP A 135 -26.01 -13.08 -11.77
N TYR A 136 -25.93 -11.98 -12.51
CA TYR A 136 -25.59 -12.00 -13.93
C TYR A 136 -24.23 -12.66 -14.22
N GLU A 137 -23.29 -12.66 -13.27
CA GLU A 137 -21.99 -13.33 -13.41
C GLU A 137 -22.13 -14.84 -13.59
N LYS A 138 -23.23 -15.42 -13.08
CA LYS A 138 -23.50 -16.86 -13.11
C LYS A 138 -24.50 -17.29 -14.18
N MET A 139 -24.94 -16.37 -15.04
CA MET A 139 -25.69 -16.70 -16.25
C MET A 139 -24.74 -17.25 -17.32
N VAL A 140 -24.59 -18.58 -17.34
CA VAL A 140 -23.70 -19.31 -18.26
C VAL A 140 -24.49 -20.24 -19.16
N ASP A 141 -24.00 -20.46 -20.38
CA ASP A 141 -24.56 -21.44 -21.30
C ASP A 141 -24.15 -22.88 -20.95
N HIS A 142 -24.66 -23.86 -21.72
CA HIS A 142 -24.34 -25.28 -21.53
C HIS A 142 -22.85 -25.64 -21.74
N ARG A 143 -22.06 -24.73 -22.31
CA ARG A 143 -20.60 -24.87 -22.49
C ARG A 143 -19.82 -24.13 -21.40
N GLY A 144 -20.51 -23.55 -20.40
CA GLY A 144 -19.90 -22.76 -19.33
C GLY A 144 -19.52 -21.34 -19.75
N SER A 145 -19.90 -20.89 -20.96
CA SER A 145 -19.61 -19.54 -21.44
C SER A 145 -20.60 -18.54 -20.87
N ARG A 146 -20.10 -17.43 -20.32
CA ARG A 146 -20.93 -16.35 -19.77
C ARG A 146 -21.78 -15.70 -20.87
N ILE A 147 -23.08 -15.60 -20.61
CA ILE A 147 -24.06 -15.06 -21.56
C ILE A 147 -24.15 -13.54 -21.42
N VAL A 148 -24.25 -13.04 -20.19
CA VAL A 148 -24.46 -11.62 -19.92
C VAL A 148 -23.18 -10.98 -19.40
N ALA A 149 -22.49 -10.22 -20.25
CA ALA A 149 -21.22 -9.56 -19.93
C ALA A 149 -21.01 -8.27 -20.72
N PHE A 150 -20.23 -7.34 -20.17
CA PHE A 150 -19.85 -6.09 -20.84
C PHE A 150 -18.53 -6.17 -21.62
N GLY A 151 -17.96 -7.37 -21.79
CA GLY A 151 -16.58 -7.54 -22.29
C GLY A 151 -16.29 -6.81 -23.60
N GLN A 152 -17.21 -6.84 -24.57
CA GLN A 152 -17.01 -6.15 -25.85
C GLN A 152 -16.82 -4.64 -25.68
N TRP A 153 -17.67 -3.99 -24.88
CA TRP A 153 -17.58 -2.55 -24.64
C TRP A 153 -16.40 -2.16 -23.75
N ALA A 154 -15.89 -3.09 -22.93
CA ALA A 154 -14.60 -2.90 -22.26
C ALA A 154 -13.46 -2.86 -23.30
N GLY A 155 -13.49 -3.76 -24.29
CA GLY A 155 -12.60 -3.76 -25.45
C GLY A 155 -12.62 -2.46 -26.24
N VAL A 156 -13.82 -2.02 -26.64
CA VAL A 156 -14.01 -0.77 -27.40
C VAL A 156 -13.47 0.44 -26.64
N ALA A 157 -13.88 0.61 -25.38
CA ALA A 157 -13.42 1.73 -24.56
C ALA A 157 -11.92 1.66 -24.27
N GLY A 158 -11.39 0.46 -23.98
CA GLY A 158 -9.95 0.25 -23.75
C GLY A 158 -9.12 0.62 -24.96
N MET A 159 -9.54 0.22 -26.16
CA MET A 159 -8.85 0.57 -27.41
C MET A 159 -8.86 2.07 -27.69
N ILE A 160 -10.00 2.75 -27.50
CA ILE A 160 -10.08 4.21 -27.66
C ILE A 160 -9.13 4.91 -26.68
N ASN A 161 -9.16 4.50 -25.41
CA ASN A 161 -8.32 5.10 -24.37
C ASN A 161 -6.84 4.88 -24.62
N ILE A 162 -6.41 3.67 -25.01
CA ILE A 162 -4.99 3.41 -25.25
C ILE A 162 -4.48 4.15 -26.48
N LEU A 163 -5.30 4.34 -27.52
CA LEU A 163 -4.91 5.18 -28.66
C LEU A 163 -4.71 6.64 -28.22
N HIS A 164 -5.61 7.19 -27.40
CA HIS A 164 -5.42 8.51 -26.79
C HIS A 164 -4.14 8.56 -25.93
N GLY A 165 -3.94 7.56 -25.07
CA GLY A 165 -2.75 7.44 -24.22
C GLY A 165 -1.46 7.35 -25.03
N MET A 166 -1.45 6.61 -26.13
CA MET A 166 -0.34 6.57 -27.08
C MET A 166 -0.05 7.95 -27.69
N GLY A 167 -1.08 8.74 -28.00
CA GLY A 167 -0.91 10.14 -28.40
C GLY A 167 -0.10 10.92 -27.36
N LEU A 168 -0.53 10.90 -26.10
CA LEU A 168 0.16 11.57 -24.99
C LEU A 168 1.59 11.06 -24.80
N ARG A 169 1.78 9.73 -24.83
CA ARG A 169 3.09 9.11 -24.62
C ARG A 169 4.06 9.43 -25.75
N LEU A 170 3.60 9.37 -27.00
CA LEU A 170 4.42 9.71 -28.16
C LEU A 170 4.79 11.20 -28.16
N LEU A 171 3.88 12.08 -27.74
CA LEU A 171 4.19 13.50 -27.53
C LEU A 171 5.29 13.70 -26.48
N ALA A 172 5.19 13.00 -25.34
CA ALA A 172 6.21 13.04 -24.29
C ALA A 172 7.57 12.53 -24.77
N LEU A 173 7.59 11.64 -25.77
CA LEU A 173 8.79 11.16 -26.46
C LEU A 173 9.26 12.06 -27.61
N GLY A 174 8.62 13.22 -27.83
CA GLY A 174 8.99 14.19 -28.85
C GLY A 174 8.35 13.97 -30.22
N HIS A 175 7.23 13.23 -30.29
CA HIS A 175 6.53 12.93 -31.53
C HIS A 175 5.13 13.53 -31.60
N HIS A 176 4.89 14.34 -32.63
CA HIS A 176 3.53 14.67 -33.03
C HIS A 176 2.98 13.54 -33.91
N THR A 177 1.85 12.96 -33.53
CA THR A 177 1.21 11.86 -34.26
C THR A 177 -0.31 12.08 -34.38
N PRO A 178 -1.00 11.47 -35.36
CA PRO A 178 -2.45 11.60 -35.52
C PRO A 178 -3.26 11.18 -34.27
N PHE A 179 -2.69 10.33 -33.40
CA PHE A 179 -3.33 9.94 -32.14
C PHE A 179 -3.50 11.10 -31.15
N MET A 180 -2.77 12.21 -31.32
CA MET A 180 -2.88 13.42 -30.47
C MET A 180 -4.27 14.03 -30.42
N HIS A 181 -5.08 13.80 -31.46
CA HIS A 181 -6.41 14.40 -31.58
C HIS A 181 -7.52 13.48 -31.07
N LEU A 182 -7.20 12.26 -30.66
CA LEU A 182 -8.15 11.35 -30.03
C LEU A 182 -8.36 11.80 -28.58
N GLY A 183 -9.62 11.89 -28.15
CA GLY A 183 -9.99 11.98 -26.74
C GLY A 183 -10.22 10.62 -26.08
N MET A 184 -10.35 10.61 -24.76
CA MET A 184 -10.81 9.46 -23.98
C MET A 184 -12.23 9.03 -24.40
N ALA A 185 -12.58 7.75 -24.21
CA ALA A 185 -13.87 7.19 -24.61
C ALA A 185 -15.07 7.99 -24.07
N HIS A 186 -14.99 8.51 -22.84
CA HIS A 186 -16.05 9.29 -22.22
C HIS A 186 -16.18 10.73 -22.74
N ASN A 187 -15.22 11.23 -23.53
CA ASN A 187 -15.29 12.56 -24.17
C ASN A 187 -16.24 12.56 -25.37
N TYR A 188 -16.53 11.39 -25.93
CA TYR A 188 -17.46 11.24 -27.04
C TYR A 188 -18.87 11.01 -26.55
N ARG A 189 -19.86 11.54 -27.28
CA ARG A 189 -21.26 11.33 -26.93
C ARG A 189 -21.70 9.88 -27.12
N ASN A 190 -21.11 9.20 -28.11
CA ASN A 190 -21.37 7.83 -28.48
C ASN A 190 -20.15 7.23 -29.20
N SER A 191 -20.15 5.92 -29.31
CA SER A 191 -19.13 5.11 -29.99
C SER A 191 -18.91 5.52 -31.46
N SER A 192 -19.96 5.93 -32.18
CA SER A 192 -19.82 6.38 -33.57
C SER A 192 -18.95 7.63 -33.72
N GLN A 193 -19.06 8.59 -32.78
CA GLN A 193 -18.17 9.76 -32.75
C GLN A 193 -16.73 9.38 -32.43
N ALA A 194 -16.53 8.46 -31.48
CA ALA A 194 -15.19 7.95 -31.16
C ALA A 194 -14.55 7.25 -32.37
N VAL A 195 -15.31 6.38 -33.04
CA VAL A 195 -14.89 5.70 -34.28
C VAL A 195 -14.58 6.71 -35.38
N GLN A 196 -15.37 7.77 -35.53
CA GLN A 196 -15.05 8.81 -36.52
C GLN A 196 -13.70 9.48 -36.24
N ALA A 197 -13.41 9.80 -34.98
CA ALA A 197 -12.11 10.37 -34.62
C ALA A 197 -10.95 9.38 -34.91
N VAL A 198 -11.17 8.08 -34.67
CA VAL A 198 -10.20 7.03 -35.04
C VAL A 198 -10.00 6.95 -36.56
N ARG A 199 -11.08 7.07 -37.35
CA ARG A 199 -11.00 7.13 -38.83
C ARG A 199 -10.24 8.35 -39.32
N ASP A 200 -10.44 9.50 -38.68
CA ASP A 200 -9.75 10.74 -39.04
C ASP A 200 -8.23 10.58 -38.79
N ALA A 201 -7.85 10.04 -37.63
CA ALA A 201 -6.46 9.67 -37.35
C ALA A 201 -5.92 8.61 -38.34
N GLY A 202 -6.74 7.62 -38.69
CA GLY A 202 -6.41 6.60 -39.68
C GLY A 202 -6.18 7.18 -41.09
N TYR A 203 -6.95 8.17 -41.49
CA TYR A 203 -6.78 8.87 -42.76
C TYR A 203 -5.41 9.58 -42.81
N GLU A 204 -5.03 10.29 -41.76
CA GLU A 204 -3.70 10.92 -41.66
C GLU A 204 -2.56 9.88 -41.71
N ILE A 205 -2.71 8.74 -41.04
CA ILE A 205 -1.76 7.63 -41.14
C ILE A 205 -1.64 7.16 -42.59
N SER A 206 -2.76 6.98 -43.31
CA SER A 206 -2.75 6.53 -44.71
C SER A 206 -2.06 7.49 -45.68
N LEU A 207 -2.06 8.78 -45.35
CA LEU A 207 -1.33 9.83 -46.08
C LEU A 207 0.19 9.83 -45.77
N GLY A 208 0.64 9.00 -44.83
CA GLY A 208 2.04 8.93 -44.42
C GLY A 208 2.46 10.04 -43.46
N LEU A 209 1.51 10.61 -42.70
CA LEU A 209 1.78 11.67 -41.72
C LEU A 209 2.33 11.15 -40.38
N MET A 210 2.64 9.85 -40.30
CA MET A 210 3.36 9.27 -39.16
C MET A 210 4.86 9.60 -39.21
N PRO A 211 5.46 10.06 -38.09
CA PRO A 211 6.90 10.29 -38.02
C PRO A 211 7.69 9.03 -38.36
N LYS A 212 8.66 9.14 -39.28
CA LYS A 212 9.48 7.97 -39.69
C LYS A 212 10.32 7.39 -38.55
N SER A 213 10.67 8.20 -37.55
CA SER A 213 11.53 7.82 -36.44
C SER A 213 10.90 6.84 -35.44
N ILE A 214 9.56 6.70 -35.44
CA ILE A 214 8.87 5.72 -34.58
C ILE A 214 8.81 4.31 -35.22
N GLY A 215 9.04 4.23 -36.54
CA GLY A 215 8.93 3.00 -37.32
C GLY A 215 7.49 2.43 -37.38
N PRO A 216 7.35 1.18 -37.87
CA PRO A 216 6.04 0.53 -38.00
C PRO A 216 5.41 0.25 -36.64
N LEU A 217 4.12 0.57 -36.45
CA LEU A 217 3.40 0.29 -35.22
C LEU A 217 2.73 -1.08 -35.26
N THR A 218 2.97 -1.88 -34.23
CA THR A 218 2.41 -3.23 -34.07
C THR A 218 1.54 -3.31 -32.82
N PHE A 219 0.31 -3.75 -32.98
CA PHE A 219 -0.70 -3.90 -31.93
C PHE A 219 -0.97 -5.39 -31.71
N VAL A 220 -0.85 -5.83 -30.47
CA VAL A 220 -1.04 -7.23 -30.10
C VAL A 220 -2.24 -7.36 -29.19
N PHE A 221 -3.22 -8.17 -29.59
CA PHE A 221 -4.43 -8.45 -28.83
C PHE A 221 -4.34 -9.84 -28.21
N THR A 222 -4.49 -9.94 -26.89
CA THR A 222 -4.49 -11.25 -26.23
C THR A 222 -5.91 -11.74 -25.94
N GLY A 223 -6.10 -13.05 -26.16
CA GLY A 223 -7.40 -13.69 -26.03
C GLY A 223 -8.26 -13.52 -27.28
N THR A 224 -9.23 -14.42 -27.43
CA THR A 224 -10.19 -14.46 -28.56
C THR A 224 -11.62 -14.16 -28.13
N GLY A 225 -11.80 -13.71 -26.89
CA GLY A 225 -13.08 -13.37 -26.29
C GLY A 225 -13.63 -12.01 -26.72
N ASN A 226 -14.75 -11.62 -26.11
CA ASN A 226 -15.47 -10.40 -26.46
C ASN A 226 -14.64 -9.12 -26.28
N VAL A 227 -13.77 -9.07 -25.26
CA VAL A 227 -12.85 -7.94 -25.02
C VAL A 227 -11.94 -7.71 -26.22
N SER A 228 -11.22 -8.74 -26.65
CA SER A 228 -10.32 -8.69 -27.80
C SER A 228 -11.07 -8.30 -29.08
N LYS A 229 -12.26 -8.88 -29.33
CA LYS A 229 -13.10 -8.53 -30.48
C LYS A 229 -13.54 -7.07 -30.47
N GLY A 230 -13.97 -6.54 -29.33
CA GLY A 230 -14.36 -5.13 -29.20
C GLY A 230 -13.20 -4.17 -29.41
N ALA A 231 -12.00 -4.52 -28.95
CA ALA A 231 -10.81 -3.73 -29.25
C ALA A 231 -10.46 -3.76 -30.74
N GLN A 232 -10.56 -4.93 -31.38
CA GLN A 232 -10.34 -5.10 -32.82
C GLN A 232 -11.35 -4.30 -33.65
N GLU A 233 -12.61 -4.18 -33.23
CA GLU A 233 -13.62 -3.37 -33.92
C GLU A 233 -13.18 -1.91 -34.08
N VAL A 234 -12.57 -1.32 -33.04
CA VAL A 234 -12.02 0.04 -33.11
C VAL A 234 -10.73 0.07 -33.91
N PHE A 235 -9.85 -0.92 -33.74
CA PHE A 235 -8.58 -1.01 -34.46
C PHE A 235 -8.78 -1.10 -35.98
N ASN A 236 -9.82 -1.82 -36.44
CA ASN A 236 -10.15 -2.01 -37.85
C ASN A 236 -10.55 -0.72 -38.57
N GLU A 237 -10.79 0.36 -37.83
CA GLU A 237 -11.12 1.68 -38.37
C GLU A 237 -9.85 2.50 -38.70
N LEU A 238 -8.67 2.01 -38.31
CA LEU A 238 -7.38 2.47 -38.79
C LEU A 238 -7.03 1.76 -40.11
N PRO A 239 -6.12 2.32 -40.95
CA PRO A 239 -5.54 1.56 -42.06
C PRO A 239 -4.70 0.42 -41.49
N CYS A 240 -5.29 -0.75 -41.30
CA CYS A 240 -4.64 -1.85 -40.61
C CYS A 240 -4.41 -3.08 -41.49
N GLU A 241 -3.37 -3.85 -41.17
CA GLU A 241 -3.11 -5.19 -41.72
C GLU A 241 -2.91 -6.19 -40.59
N TYR A 242 -3.63 -7.32 -40.62
CA TYR A 242 -3.42 -8.38 -39.66
C TYR A 242 -2.33 -9.32 -40.16
N VAL A 243 -1.40 -9.67 -39.26
CA VAL A 243 -0.27 -10.56 -39.53
C VAL A 243 -0.17 -11.65 -38.48
N GLU A 244 0.34 -12.81 -38.87
CA GLU A 244 0.54 -13.94 -37.97
C GLU A 244 1.66 -13.65 -36.95
N PRO A 245 1.66 -14.29 -35.77
CA PRO A 245 2.64 -13.99 -34.72
C PRO A 245 4.10 -14.12 -35.16
N HIS A 246 4.41 -15.02 -36.08
CA HIS A 246 5.76 -15.22 -36.60
C HIS A 246 6.23 -14.11 -37.57
N GLU A 247 5.29 -13.36 -38.15
CA GLU A 247 5.56 -12.26 -39.09
C GLU A 247 5.83 -10.92 -38.37
N LEU A 248 5.45 -10.79 -37.09
CA LEU A 248 5.64 -9.58 -36.28
C LEU A 248 7.10 -9.08 -36.30
N ARG A 249 8.07 -9.99 -36.32
CA ARG A 249 9.50 -9.64 -36.34
C ARG A 249 9.92 -8.91 -37.62
N GLU A 250 9.37 -9.28 -38.76
CA GLU A 250 9.69 -8.68 -40.05
C GLU A 250 8.97 -7.34 -40.22
N VAL A 251 7.67 -7.36 -39.91
CA VAL A 251 6.77 -6.21 -40.02
C VAL A 251 7.18 -5.07 -39.08
N SER A 252 7.60 -5.38 -37.85
CA SER A 252 8.08 -4.39 -36.88
C SER A 252 9.31 -3.60 -37.34
N LYS A 253 10.03 -4.11 -38.37
CA LYS A 253 11.23 -3.49 -38.95
C LYS A 253 10.99 -2.85 -40.31
N THR A 254 10.21 -3.50 -41.16
CA THR A 254 10.10 -3.15 -42.60
C THR A 254 8.68 -2.83 -43.06
N GLY A 255 7.71 -2.83 -42.14
CA GLY A 255 6.33 -2.50 -42.45
C GLY A 255 6.17 -1.11 -43.08
N ASP A 256 5.23 -1.00 -44.01
CA ASP A 256 4.76 0.29 -44.54
C ASP A 256 4.20 1.16 -43.39
N LEU A 257 4.67 2.40 -43.32
CA LEU A 257 4.30 3.39 -42.30
C LEU A 257 2.93 4.03 -42.55
N ARG A 258 2.31 3.76 -43.70
CA ARG A 258 0.95 4.23 -44.05
C ARG A 258 -0.16 3.35 -43.46
N LYS A 259 0.22 2.36 -42.64
CA LYS A 259 -0.69 1.44 -41.97
C LYS A 259 -0.14 0.99 -40.63
N VAL A 260 -1.02 0.43 -39.81
CA VAL A 260 -0.71 -0.21 -38.52
C VAL A 260 -0.91 -1.72 -38.63
N TYR A 261 -0.19 -2.49 -37.82
CA TYR A 261 -0.24 -3.95 -37.91
C TYR A 261 -0.87 -4.55 -36.67
N GLY A 262 -1.78 -5.51 -36.86
CA GLY A 262 -2.49 -6.19 -35.78
C GLY A 262 -2.14 -7.67 -35.70
N THR A 263 -2.02 -8.22 -34.50
CA THR A 263 -1.89 -9.67 -34.29
C THR A 263 -2.76 -10.12 -33.13
N VAL A 264 -3.53 -11.19 -33.33
CA VAL A 264 -4.41 -11.77 -32.31
C VAL A 264 -3.79 -13.04 -31.75
N LEU A 265 -3.65 -13.11 -30.43
CA LEU A 265 -3.02 -14.22 -29.75
C LEU A 265 -4.01 -15.13 -29.05
N SER A 266 -3.89 -16.41 -29.36
CA SER A 266 -4.50 -17.50 -28.61
C SER A 266 -3.45 -18.16 -27.71
N ARG A 267 -3.91 -18.95 -26.73
CA ARG A 267 -3.06 -19.68 -25.77
C ARG A 267 -1.90 -20.43 -26.45
N HIS A 268 -2.16 -21.13 -27.56
CA HIS A 268 -1.16 -21.94 -28.26
C HIS A 268 -0.02 -21.13 -28.92
N HIS A 269 -0.18 -19.82 -29.11
CA HIS A 269 0.88 -18.98 -29.67
C HIS A 269 2.00 -18.68 -28.67
N HIS A 270 1.70 -18.66 -27.37
CA HIS A 270 2.67 -18.22 -26.36
C HIS A 270 2.83 -19.19 -25.19
N LEU A 271 1.84 -20.04 -24.89
CA LEU A 271 1.96 -21.04 -23.83
C LEU A 271 2.57 -22.33 -24.36
N VAL A 272 3.55 -22.85 -23.64
CA VAL A 272 4.21 -24.12 -23.95
C VAL A 272 4.54 -24.92 -22.71
N ARG A 273 4.54 -26.24 -22.81
CA ARG A 273 5.06 -27.12 -21.75
C ARG A 273 6.54 -26.83 -21.50
N LYS A 274 6.92 -26.81 -20.23
CA LYS A 274 8.32 -26.62 -19.79
C LYS A 274 9.27 -27.73 -20.27
N THR A 275 8.75 -28.91 -20.58
CA THR A 275 9.53 -30.11 -20.92
C THR A 275 9.90 -30.21 -22.39
N ASP A 276 8.95 -29.95 -23.30
CA ASP A 276 9.08 -30.22 -24.74
C ASP A 276 8.73 -29.03 -25.63
N GLY A 277 8.25 -27.91 -25.06
CA GLY A 277 7.88 -26.73 -25.82
C GLY A 277 6.55 -26.86 -26.60
N VAL A 278 5.75 -27.89 -26.33
CA VAL A 278 4.48 -28.14 -27.04
C VAL A 278 3.29 -27.61 -26.23
N TYR A 279 2.25 -27.11 -26.92
CA TYR A 279 0.98 -26.73 -26.29
C TYR A 279 -0.07 -27.83 -26.41
N ASP A 280 -0.62 -28.31 -25.28
CA ASP A 280 -1.80 -29.18 -25.25
C ASP A 280 -2.93 -28.50 -24.46
N PRO A 281 -4.07 -28.19 -25.10
CA PRO A 281 -5.16 -27.46 -24.45
C PRO A 281 -5.87 -28.27 -23.36
N VAL A 282 -5.95 -29.60 -23.48
CA VAL A 282 -6.67 -30.46 -22.52
C VAL A 282 -5.83 -30.66 -21.26
N GLU A 283 -4.52 -30.79 -21.42
CA GLU A 283 -3.62 -30.88 -20.28
C GLU A 283 -3.48 -29.53 -19.56
N TYR A 284 -3.34 -28.43 -20.30
CA TYR A 284 -3.23 -27.09 -19.72
C TYR A 284 -4.39 -26.76 -18.79
N GLU A 285 -5.61 -27.15 -19.16
CA GLU A 285 -6.81 -26.90 -18.33
C GLU A 285 -6.79 -27.68 -17.00
N LYS A 286 -6.04 -28.80 -16.93
CA LYS A 286 -5.92 -29.62 -15.72
C LYS A 286 -4.66 -29.32 -14.90
N TYR A 287 -3.57 -28.96 -15.58
CA TYR A 287 -2.22 -28.81 -15.02
C TYR A 287 -1.50 -27.58 -15.58
N PRO A 288 -2.04 -26.37 -15.38
CA PRO A 288 -1.47 -25.14 -15.94
C PRO A 288 -0.04 -24.84 -15.43
N GLU A 289 0.34 -25.35 -14.26
CA GLU A 289 1.65 -25.18 -13.64
C GLU A 289 2.81 -25.80 -14.44
N ARG A 290 2.49 -26.75 -15.34
CA ARG A 290 3.45 -27.41 -16.24
C ARG A 290 3.86 -26.55 -17.43
N TYR A 291 3.17 -25.43 -17.64
CA TYR A 291 3.35 -24.55 -18.78
C TYR A 291 4.14 -23.29 -18.40
N THR A 292 4.73 -22.64 -19.39
CA THR A 292 5.35 -21.32 -19.29
C THR A 292 4.95 -20.47 -20.50
N SER A 293 4.99 -19.15 -20.37
CA SER A 293 4.73 -18.22 -21.47
C SER A 293 6.04 -17.85 -22.16
N ARG A 294 6.07 -17.86 -23.49
CA ARG A 294 7.15 -17.33 -24.36
C ARG A 294 6.81 -15.96 -24.94
N PHE A 295 5.77 -15.31 -24.42
CA PHE A 295 5.32 -14.02 -24.91
C PHE A 295 6.44 -12.96 -24.85
N ASN A 296 7.21 -12.95 -23.76
CA ASN A 296 8.36 -12.08 -23.55
C ASN A 296 9.47 -12.20 -24.62
N THR A 297 9.69 -13.38 -25.21
CA THR A 297 10.76 -13.62 -26.19
C THR A 297 10.27 -13.54 -27.62
N ASP A 298 9.11 -14.12 -27.90
CA ASP A 298 8.69 -14.40 -29.27
C ASP A 298 7.83 -13.27 -29.84
N ILE A 299 7.22 -12.44 -28.97
CA ILE A 299 6.14 -11.52 -29.35
C ILE A 299 6.38 -10.10 -28.82
N ALA A 300 6.55 -9.95 -27.50
CA ALA A 300 6.70 -8.67 -26.82
C ALA A 300 7.82 -7.77 -27.40
N PRO A 301 9.00 -8.29 -27.83
CA PRO A 301 10.07 -7.46 -28.39
C PRO A 301 9.67 -6.77 -29.71
N TYR A 302 8.63 -7.28 -30.37
CA TYR A 302 8.13 -6.78 -31.65
C TYR A 302 6.77 -6.08 -31.51
N THR A 303 6.28 -5.87 -30.28
CA THR A 303 4.99 -5.25 -29.97
C THR A 303 5.17 -3.78 -29.64
N THR A 304 4.38 -2.89 -30.25
CA THR A 304 4.33 -1.48 -29.84
C THR A 304 3.28 -1.21 -28.77
N CYS A 305 2.09 -1.77 -28.93
CA CYS A 305 1.01 -1.63 -27.97
C CYS A 305 0.38 -3.00 -27.71
N LEU A 306 0.31 -3.38 -26.44
CA LEU A 306 -0.36 -4.60 -26.00
C LEU A 306 -1.77 -4.27 -25.51
N ILE A 307 -2.77 -4.96 -26.04
CA ILE A 307 -4.15 -4.93 -25.55
C ILE A 307 -4.39 -6.26 -24.86
N ASN A 308 -4.28 -6.26 -23.55
CA ASN A 308 -4.41 -7.47 -22.74
C ASN A 308 -5.87 -7.70 -22.32
N GLY A 309 -6.43 -8.83 -22.74
CA GLY A 309 -7.79 -9.24 -22.42
C GLY A 309 -7.89 -10.70 -21.98
N ILE A 310 -6.79 -11.27 -21.48
CA ILE A 310 -6.79 -12.66 -21.03
C ILE A 310 -7.48 -12.84 -19.69
N TYR A 311 -8.06 -14.01 -19.51
CA TYR A 311 -8.42 -14.52 -18.19
C TYR A 311 -7.18 -15.18 -17.57
N TRP A 312 -6.87 -14.83 -16.33
CA TRP A 312 -5.71 -15.34 -15.59
C TRP A 312 -6.11 -15.80 -14.19
N GLU A 313 -5.49 -16.89 -13.73
CA GLU A 313 -5.63 -17.42 -12.37
C GLU A 313 -4.25 -17.64 -11.73
N GLN A 314 -4.21 -17.67 -10.39
CA GLN A 314 -2.96 -17.73 -9.62
C GLN A 314 -2.03 -18.90 -9.98
N ASN A 315 -2.59 -20.02 -10.46
CA ASN A 315 -1.84 -21.21 -10.84
C ASN A 315 -1.44 -21.23 -12.33
N THR A 316 -1.73 -20.17 -13.08
CA THR A 316 -1.45 -20.07 -14.51
C THR A 316 -0.23 -19.18 -14.79
N PRO A 317 0.57 -19.47 -15.84
CA PRO A 317 1.74 -18.65 -16.18
C PRO A 317 1.35 -17.19 -16.48
N ARG A 318 2.16 -16.25 -16.00
CA ARG A 318 2.00 -14.83 -16.32
C ARG A 318 2.40 -14.55 -17.77
N LEU A 319 1.83 -13.49 -18.33
CA LEU A 319 2.14 -13.05 -19.69
C LEU A 319 3.46 -12.28 -19.74
N LEU A 320 3.64 -11.33 -18.80
CA LEU A 320 4.88 -10.58 -18.58
C LEU A 320 5.16 -10.47 -17.08
N THR A 321 6.40 -10.79 -16.70
CA THR A 321 6.95 -10.55 -15.36
C THR A 321 7.71 -9.22 -15.28
N ARG A 322 8.05 -8.77 -14.07
CA ARG A 322 8.92 -7.59 -13.90
C ARG A 322 10.27 -7.75 -14.59
N GLN A 323 10.84 -8.97 -14.52
CA GLN A 323 12.10 -9.31 -15.17
C GLN A 323 12.00 -9.26 -16.70
N ASP A 324 10.86 -9.69 -17.25
CA ASP A 324 10.59 -9.59 -18.69
C ASP A 324 10.54 -8.13 -19.14
N ALA A 325 9.84 -7.27 -18.40
CA ALA A 325 9.76 -5.85 -18.71
C ALA A 325 11.15 -5.18 -18.71
N GLN A 326 11.97 -5.45 -17.70
CA GLN A 326 13.32 -4.92 -17.62
C GLN A 326 14.17 -5.35 -18.83
N SER A 327 14.02 -6.61 -19.27
CA SER A 327 14.71 -7.12 -20.46
C SER A 327 14.22 -6.47 -21.76
N LEU A 328 12.92 -6.16 -21.84
CA LEU A 328 12.28 -5.56 -23.02
C LEU A 328 12.56 -4.06 -23.17
N LEU A 329 12.84 -3.37 -22.07
CA LEU A 329 12.98 -1.91 -22.02
C LEU A 329 14.43 -1.43 -22.10
N VAL A 330 15.39 -2.36 -22.21
CA VAL A 330 16.80 -2.02 -22.48
C VAL A 330 16.87 -1.19 -23.76
N PRO A 331 17.47 0.03 -23.71
CA PRO A 331 17.56 0.89 -24.88
C PRO A 331 18.25 0.19 -26.05
N VAL A 332 17.60 0.19 -27.21
CA VAL A 332 18.18 -0.40 -28.42
C VAL A 332 19.30 0.52 -28.92
N LYS A 333 20.53 0.02 -28.98
CA LYS A 333 21.64 0.74 -29.64
C LYS A 333 21.33 0.83 -31.14
N SER A 334 20.83 1.98 -31.59
CA SER A 334 20.56 2.21 -33.01
C SER A 334 21.87 2.25 -33.80
N SER A 335 21.82 1.64 -35.00
CA SER A 335 22.90 1.70 -35.99
C SER A 335 22.84 2.95 -36.85
N VAL A 336 21.78 3.76 -36.68
CA VAL A 336 21.47 4.94 -37.49
C VAL A 336 21.96 6.18 -36.76
N VAL A 337 22.57 7.11 -37.51
CA VAL A 337 23.03 8.40 -36.95
C VAL A 337 21.80 9.16 -36.43
N PRO A 338 21.77 9.59 -35.15
CA PRO A 338 20.65 10.33 -34.60
C PRO A 338 20.43 11.61 -35.42
N VAL A 339 19.19 11.83 -35.88
CA VAL A 339 18.81 13.08 -36.53
C VAL A 339 18.25 14.02 -35.46
N GLU A 340 18.89 15.17 -35.29
CA GLU A 340 18.47 16.19 -34.33
C GLU A 340 17.01 16.61 -34.58
N GLY A 341 16.17 16.54 -33.55
CA GLY A 341 14.73 16.83 -33.62
C GLY A 341 13.83 15.66 -34.07
N CYS A 342 14.39 14.49 -34.38
CA CYS A 342 13.64 13.28 -34.73
C CYS A 342 14.09 12.09 -33.86
N PRO A 343 13.77 12.07 -32.55
CA PRO A 343 14.21 11.01 -31.65
C PRO A 343 13.68 9.64 -32.10
N GLU A 344 14.43 8.57 -31.86
CA GLU A 344 13.89 7.22 -31.99
C GLU A 344 13.14 6.83 -30.70
N LEU A 345 12.25 5.84 -30.79
CA LEU A 345 11.63 5.29 -29.59
C LEU A 345 12.69 4.59 -28.72
N PRO A 346 12.67 4.77 -27.38
CA PRO A 346 13.65 4.16 -26.49
C PRO A 346 13.57 2.61 -26.50
N HIS A 347 12.39 2.07 -26.73
CA HIS A 347 12.09 0.64 -26.80
C HIS A 347 10.83 0.42 -27.64
N LYS A 348 10.63 -0.81 -28.13
CA LYS A 348 9.49 -1.10 -29.02
C LYS A 348 8.16 -1.07 -28.28
N LEU A 349 8.07 -1.69 -27.09
CA LEU A 349 6.86 -1.78 -26.29
C LEU A 349 6.60 -0.45 -25.55
N VAL A 350 5.71 0.38 -26.10
CA VAL A 350 5.45 1.74 -25.61
C VAL A 350 4.29 1.77 -24.62
N ALA A 351 3.27 0.93 -24.84
CA ALA A 351 2.04 0.98 -24.07
C ALA A 351 1.42 -0.42 -23.85
N ILE A 352 0.75 -0.58 -22.70
CA ILE A 352 -0.07 -1.75 -22.37
C ILE A 352 -1.45 -1.24 -21.88
N CYS A 353 -2.50 -1.66 -22.56
CA CYS A 353 -3.87 -1.57 -22.06
C CYS A 353 -4.27 -2.91 -21.46
N ASP A 354 -4.23 -3.01 -20.13
CA ASP A 354 -4.66 -4.19 -19.40
C ASP A 354 -6.15 -4.12 -19.07
N ILE A 355 -6.98 -4.65 -19.96
CA ILE A 355 -8.45 -4.62 -19.83
C ILE A 355 -8.93 -5.67 -18.81
N SER A 356 -8.10 -6.67 -18.48
CA SER A 356 -8.46 -7.63 -17.42
C SER A 356 -8.52 -6.93 -16.05
N ALA A 357 -7.67 -5.91 -15.84
CA ALA A 357 -7.60 -5.10 -14.63
C ALA A 357 -7.43 -5.94 -13.35
N ASP A 358 -6.60 -6.98 -13.44
CA ASP A 358 -6.28 -7.87 -12.33
C ASP A 358 -4.97 -7.44 -11.64
N THR A 359 -5.05 -6.84 -10.45
CA THR A 359 -3.88 -6.41 -9.68
C THR A 359 -2.97 -7.58 -9.34
N GLY A 360 -1.70 -7.52 -9.76
CA GLY A 360 -0.73 -8.61 -9.62
C GLY A 360 -1.11 -9.85 -10.43
N GLY A 361 -1.85 -9.66 -11.54
CA GLY A 361 -2.34 -10.73 -12.41
C GLY A 361 -1.37 -11.11 -13.52
N SER A 362 -1.92 -11.22 -14.74
CA SER A 362 -1.15 -11.65 -15.92
C SER A 362 0.00 -10.72 -16.31
N ILE A 363 -0.11 -9.43 -15.97
CA ILE A 363 0.96 -8.44 -16.06
C ILE A 363 1.44 -8.17 -14.63
N ASP A 364 2.62 -8.67 -14.30
CA ASP A 364 3.06 -8.77 -12.89
C ASP A 364 3.28 -7.44 -12.19
N PHE A 365 3.75 -6.45 -12.94
CA PHE A 365 4.00 -5.11 -12.45
C PHE A 365 2.75 -4.22 -12.38
N MET A 366 1.58 -4.72 -12.79
CA MET A 366 0.32 -3.98 -12.61
C MET A 366 -0.17 -4.18 -11.17
N THR A 367 0.31 -3.36 -10.23
CA THR A 367 -0.03 -3.50 -8.81
C THR A 367 -1.35 -2.83 -8.44
N GLU A 368 -1.75 -1.80 -9.19
CA GLU A 368 -2.97 -1.02 -8.93
C GLU A 368 -3.69 -0.66 -10.24
N CYS A 369 -5.02 -0.79 -10.24
CA CYS A 369 -5.84 -0.39 -11.37
C CYS A 369 -5.96 1.13 -11.47
N THR A 370 -5.72 1.68 -12.66
CA THR A 370 -6.03 3.07 -13.01
C THR A 370 -7.55 3.33 -12.95
N THR A 371 -7.95 4.59 -12.80
CA THR A 371 -9.36 4.98 -12.75
C THR A 371 -9.75 5.79 -13.99
N ILE A 372 -11.05 6.01 -14.24
CA ILE A 372 -11.46 6.90 -15.35
C ILE A 372 -10.91 8.33 -15.17
N GLU A 373 -10.73 8.77 -13.92
CA GLU A 373 -10.20 10.09 -13.56
C GLU A 373 -8.67 10.17 -13.71
N ARG A 374 -7.96 9.06 -13.46
CA ARG A 374 -6.52 8.91 -13.66
C ARG A 374 -6.26 7.66 -14.51
N PRO A 375 -6.48 7.75 -15.84
CA PRO A 375 -6.58 6.57 -16.72
C PRO A 375 -5.23 5.97 -17.12
N PHE A 376 -4.13 6.69 -16.87
CA PHE A 376 -2.80 6.26 -17.24
C PHE A 376 -1.84 6.39 -16.07
N CYS A 377 -0.92 5.43 -15.98
CA CYS A 377 0.30 5.53 -15.19
C CYS A 377 1.47 5.02 -16.02
N MET A 378 2.68 5.38 -15.64
CA MET A 378 3.91 4.88 -16.25
C MET A 378 4.54 3.84 -15.34
N TYR A 379 4.96 2.73 -15.92
CA TYR A 379 5.78 1.73 -15.25
C TYR A 379 7.23 1.82 -15.73
N ASP A 380 8.12 2.26 -14.84
CA ASP A 380 9.57 2.23 -15.05
C ASP A 380 10.08 0.87 -14.59
N ALA A 381 10.52 0.02 -15.53
CA ALA A 381 11.01 -1.31 -15.19
C ALA A 381 12.44 -1.35 -14.64
N ASP A 382 13.23 -0.30 -14.83
CA ASP A 382 14.57 -0.21 -14.24
C ASP A 382 14.45 0.08 -12.74
N GLN A 383 13.55 1.01 -12.38
CA GLN A 383 13.29 1.39 -10.99
C GLN A 383 12.22 0.52 -10.31
N GLN A 384 11.44 -0.24 -11.09
CA GLN A 384 10.23 -0.95 -10.68
C GLN A 384 9.19 -0.06 -9.97
N ILE A 385 9.07 1.20 -10.38
CA ILE A 385 8.10 2.15 -9.81
C ILE A 385 6.96 2.44 -10.80
N ILE A 386 5.81 2.81 -10.24
CA ILE A 386 4.67 3.35 -10.98
C ILE A 386 4.54 4.84 -10.65
N HIS A 387 4.39 5.69 -11.66
CA HIS A 387 4.15 7.12 -11.46
C HIS A 387 3.11 7.69 -12.43
N ASP A 388 2.46 8.80 -12.04
CA ASP A 388 1.34 9.39 -12.80
C ASP A 388 1.78 10.24 -14.01
N SER A 389 3.07 10.60 -14.13
CA SER A 389 3.58 11.35 -15.30
C SER A 389 3.67 10.45 -16.52
N VAL A 390 3.34 10.95 -17.72
CA VAL A 390 3.54 10.25 -19.01
C VAL A 390 4.95 10.46 -19.60
N GLU A 391 5.75 11.32 -18.98
CA GLU A 391 7.15 11.59 -19.32
C GLU A 391 8.09 10.58 -18.64
N GLY A 392 9.34 10.47 -19.13
CA GLY A 392 10.37 9.59 -18.56
C GLY A 392 10.46 8.21 -19.21
N SER A 393 11.28 7.34 -18.63
CA SER A 393 11.49 5.96 -19.09
C SER A 393 10.34 5.05 -18.69
N GLY A 394 10.05 4.03 -19.49
CA GLY A 394 9.07 2.99 -19.14
C GLY A 394 7.89 2.85 -20.09
N ILE A 395 6.89 2.09 -19.65
CA ILE A 395 5.70 1.70 -20.41
C ILE A 395 4.49 2.46 -19.90
N LEU A 396 3.70 3.01 -20.82
CA LEU A 396 2.39 3.59 -20.49
C LEU A 396 1.38 2.47 -20.20
N MET A 397 0.85 2.45 -18.99
CA MET A 397 -0.14 1.50 -18.52
C MET A 397 -1.53 2.12 -18.47
N CYS A 398 -2.55 1.38 -18.95
CA CYS A 398 -3.96 1.71 -18.82
C CYS A 398 -4.71 0.47 -18.33
N SER A 399 -5.23 0.46 -17.11
CA SER A 399 -5.88 -0.69 -16.46
C SER A 399 -7.12 -0.25 -15.69
N ILE A 400 -8.23 0.01 -16.40
CA ILE A 400 -9.47 0.54 -15.81
C ILE A 400 -10.49 -0.59 -15.62
N ASP A 401 -10.93 -0.81 -14.38
CA ASP A 401 -11.82 -1.93 -14.00
C ASP A 401 -13.27 -1.80 -14.51
N ASN A 402 -13.70 -0.59 -14.86
CA ASN A 402 -15.07 -0.26 -15.23
C ASN A 402 -15.20 0.41 -16.61
N LEU A 403 -14.28 0.10 -17.54
CA LEU A 403 -14.22 0.64 -18.91
C LEU A 403 -15.58 0.83 -19.63
N PRO A 404 -16.53 -0.13 -19.61
CA PRO A 404 -17.79 0.05 -20.34
C PRO A 404 -18.67 1.20 -19.80
N ALA A 405 -18.39 1.74 -18.62
CA ALA A 405 -19.08 2.92 -18.07
C ALA A 405 -18.78 4.21 -18.87
N GLN A 406 -17.71 4.21 -19.68
CA GLN A 406 -17.35 5.33 -20.54
C GLN A 406 -18.23 5.42 -21.81
N LEU A 407 -18.82 4.30 -22.24
CA LEU A 407 -19.77 4.22 -23.37
C LEU A 407 -21.10 3.63 -22.90
N PRO A 408 -21.84 4.34 -22.02
CA PRO A 408 -22.91 3.74 -21.24
C PRO A 408 -24.18 3.42 -22.04
N ILE A 409 -24.45 4.12 -23.14
CA ILE A 409 -25.67 3.92 -23.95
C ILE A 409 -25.57 2.57 -24.67
N GLU A 410 -24.49 2.36 -25.41
CA GLU A 410 -24.32 1.15 -26.20
C GLU A 410 -24.00 -0.06 -25.33
N ALA A 411 -23.28 0.14 -24.23
CA ALA A 411 -23.14 -0.89 -23.20
C ALA A 411 -24.50 -1.33 -22.66
N THR A 412 -25.44 -0.39 -22.42
CA THR A 412 -26.82 -0.67 -21.99
C THR A 412 -27.62 -1.43 -23.06
N GLU A 413 -27.47 -1.05 -24.33
CA GLU A 413 -28.15 -1.73 -25.44
C GLU A 413 -27.65 -3.15 -25.63
N TYR A 414 -26.33 -3.35 -25.71
CA TYR A 414 -25.71 -4.66 -25.91
C TYR A 414 -25.98 -5.60 -24.74
N PHE A 415 -25.79 -5.11 -23.51
CA PHE A 415 -26.09 -5.89 -22.31
C PHE A 415 -27.57 -6.28 -22.26
N GLY A 416 -28.46 -5.33 -22.59
CA GLY A 416 -29.88 -5.57 -22.64
C GLY A 416 -30.29 -6.57 -23.72
N ASP A 417 -29.65 -6.60 -24.89
CA ASP A 417 -29.93 -7.58 -25.95
C ASP A 417 -29.65 -9.01 -25.48
N MET A 418 -28.61 -9.19 -24.67
CA MET A 418 -28.23 -10.49 -24.09
C MET A 418 -29.13 -10.89 -22.92
N LEU A 419 -29.57 -9.93 -22.10
CA LEU A 419 -30.40 -10.18 -20.92
C LEU A 419 -31.89 -10.36 -21.28
N TYR A 420 -32.40 -9.59 -22.25
CA TYR A 420 -33.81 -9.50 -22.63
C TYR A 420 -34.51 -10.85 -22.84
N PRO A 421 -33.90 -11.87 -23.50
CA PRO A 421 -34.52 -13.18 -23.68
C PRO A 421 -34.91 -13.89 -22.38
N TYR A 422 -34.27 -13.55 -21.26
CA TYR A 422 -34.48 -14.19 -19.95
C TYR A 422 -35.34 -13.34 -19.01
N VAL A 423 -35.64 -12.09 -19.35
CA VAL A 423 -36.38 -11.17 -18.46
C VAL A 423 -37.80 -11.66 -18.18
N GLU A 424 -38.47 -12.26 -19.17
CA GLU A 424 -39.85 -12.74 -18.99
C GLU A 424 -39.95 -13.87 -17.95
N GLU A 425 -39.01 -14.83 -17.96
CA GLU A 425 -38.99 -15.89 -16.93
C GLU A 425 -38.60 -15.35 -15.55
N MET A 426 -37.70 -14.37 -15.47
CA MET A 426 -37.40 -13.66 -14.22
C MET A 426 -38.60 -12.89 -13.67
N LEU A 427 -39.39 -12.27 -14.56
CA LEU A 427 -40.54 -11.44 -14.21
C LEU A 427 -41.73 -12.27 -13.74
N LEU A 428 -41.93 -13.45 -14.34
CA LEU A 428 -42.94 -14.43 -13.92
C LEU A 428 -42.57 -15.11 -12.60
N SER A 429 -41.35 -14.88 -12.09
CA SER A 429 -40.91 -15.47 -10.84
C SER A 429 -41.60 -14.87 -9.62
N ASP A 430 -42.07 -15.74 -8.74
CA ASP A 430 -42.59 -15.36 -7.42
C ASP A 430 -41.58 -15.74 -6.33
N ALA A 431 -40.89 -14.73 -5.78
CA ALA A 431 -39.88 -14.91 -4.73
C ALA A 431 -40.46 -15.49 -3.42
N SER A 432 -41.78 -15.44 -3.22
CA SER A 432 -42.44 -16.04 -2.05
C SER A 432 -42.61 -17.55 -2.14
N GLN A 433 -42.57 -18.11 -3.36
CA GLN A 433 -42.69 -19.56 -3.60
C GLN A 433 -41.30 -20.21 -3.64
N PRO A 434 -41.18 -21.53 -3.36
CA PRO A 434 -39.90 -22.25 -3.46
C PRO A 434 -39.31 -22.22 -4.87
N LEU A 435 -37.99 -22.24 -5.00
CA LEU A 435 -37.30 -22.17 -6.29
C LEU A 435 -37.68 -23.32 -7.24
N GLU A 436 -37.95 -24.51 -6.70
CA GLU A 436 -38.30 -25.73 -7.44
C GLU A 436 -39.66 -25.62 -8.12
N SER A 437 -40.54 -24.76 -7.61
CA SER A 437 -41.85 -24.48 -8.22
C SER A 437 -41.77 -23.53 -9.42
N GLN A 438 -40.59 -22.92 -9.64
CA GLN A 438 -40.39 -21.90 -10.66
C GLN A 438 -39.88 -22.51 -11.98
N ASN A 439 -40.48 -22.07 -13.08
CA ASN A 439 -40.12 -22.53 -14.42
C ASN A 439 -38.99 -21.70 -15.03
N PHE A 440 -37.79 -21.82 -14.46
CA PHE A 440 -36.58 -21.21 -15.00
C PHE A 440 -35.84 -22.13 -15.98
N SER A 441 -35.31 -21.53 -17.04
CA SER A 441 -34.24 -22.12 -17.84
C SER A 441 -33.03 -22.46 -16.95
N PRO A 442 -32.19 -23.46 -17.34
CA PRO A 442 -30.96 -23.76 -16.60
C PRO A 442 -30.06 -22.53 -16.41
N VAL A 443 -30.04 -21.61 -17.37
CA VAL A 443 -29.24 -20.37 -17.33
C VAL A 443 -29.64 -19.50 -16.14
N VAL A 444 -30.93 -19.24 -15.97
CA VAL A 444 -31.41 -18.38 -14.87
C VAL A 444 -31.44 -19.15 -13.56
N ARG A 445 -31.88 -20.41 -13.57
CA ARG A 445 -31.93 -21.25 -12.36
C ARG A 445 -30.57 -21.33 -11.68
N ASP A 446 -29.52 -21.61 -12.44
CA ASP A 446 -28.16 -21.74 -11.91
C ASP A 446 -27.56 -20.39 -11.49
N ALA A 447 -28.11 -19.27 -11.95
CA ALA A 447 -27.71 -17.93 -11.56
C ALA A 447 -28.39 -17.43 -10.26
N VAL A 448 -29.38 -18.17 -9.75
CA VAL A 448 -30.06 -17.83 -8.48
C VAL A 448 -29.14 -18.18 -7.30
N ILE A 449 -28.58 -17.16 -6.65
CA ILE A 449 -27.69 -17.30 -5.49
C ILE A 449 -28.49 -17.60 -4.22
N THR A 450 -29.57 -16.84 -4.01
CA THR A 450 -30.44 -16.95 -2.83
C THR A 450 -31.89 -17.09 -3.24
N SER A 451 -32.69 -17.77 -2.42
CA SER A 451 -34.14 -17.84 -2.55
C SER A 451 -34.76 -18.17 -1.20
N ASN A 452 -35.89 -17.55 -0.86
CA ASN A 452 -36.67 -17.87 0.35
C ASN A 452 -35.83 -17.83 1.64
N GLY A 453 -34.91 -16.88 1.73
CA GLY A 453 -34.03 -16.67 2.89
C GLY A 453 -32.87 -17.65 3.03
N LEU A 454 -32.61 -18.49 2.03
CA LEU A 454 -31.53 -19.48 2.03
C LEU A 454 -30.64 -19.34 0.79
N LEU A 455 -29.40 -19.80 0.90
CA LEU A 455 -28.53 -20.07 -0.24
C LEU A 455 -29.05 -21.29 -1.01
N THR A 456 -29.09 -21.21 -2.33
CA THR A 456 -29.46 -22.36 -3.15
C THR A 456 -28.35 -23.41 -3.15
N ASP A 457 -28.66 -24.67 -3.51
CA ASP A 457 -27.73 -25.80 -3.36
C ASP A 457 -26.35 -25.57 -3.98
N LYS A 458 -26.29 -24.93 -5.16
CA LYS A 458 -25.04 -24.63 -5.88
C LYS A 458 -24.16 -23.63 -5.13
N TYR A 459 -24.72 -22.81 -4.25
CA TYR A 459 -24.04 -21.73 -3.52
C TYR A 459 -23.94 -21.97 -2.02
N LYS A 460 -24.38 -23.13 -1.49
CA LYS A 460 -24.18 -23.50 -0.09
C LYS A 460 -22.70 -23.51 0.34
N TYR A 461 -21.76 -23.64 -0.60
CA TYR A 461 -20.33 -23.50 -0.30
C TYR A 461 -19.96 -22.10 0.21
N ILE A 462 -20.71 -21.04 -0.13
CA ILE A 462 -20.47 -19.69 0.37
C ILE A 462 -20.56 -19.69 1.90
N GLN A 463 -21.52 -20.42 2.47
CA GLN A 463 -21.62 -20.59 3.92
C GLN A 463 -20.37 -21.26 4.51
N LYS A 464 -19.79 -22.25 3.83
CA LYS A 464 -18.52 -22.87 4.27
C LYS A 464 -17.34 -21.92 4.19
N LEU A 465 -17.27 -21.08 3.15
CA LEU A 465 -16.24 -20.04 3.02
C LEU A 465 -16.38 -18.98 4.12
N ARG A 466 -17.62 -18.59 4.44
CA ARG A 466 -17.93 -17.71 5.58
C ARG A 466 -17.53 -18.36 6.88
N GLU A 467 -17.99 -19.58 7.14
CA GLU A 467 -17.65 -20.34 8.34
C GLU A 467 -16.16 -20.57 8.46
N SER A 468 -15.40 -20.82 7.39
CA SER A 468 -13.94 -20.95 7.49
C SER A 468 -13.30 -19.63 7.86
N ARG A 469 -13.77 -18.51 7.28
CA ARG A 469 -13.28 -17.18 7.62
C ARG A 469 -13.68 -16.77 9.03
N GLU A 470 -14.92 -17.01 9.40
CA GLU A 470 -15.47 -16.85 10.75
C GLU A 470 -14.79 -17.82 11.70
N ARG A 471 -14.34 -19.02 11.32
CA ARG A 471 -13.53 -19.89 12.20
C ARG A 471 -12.15 -19.31 12.41
N ILE A 472 -11.53 -18.80 11.35
CA ILE A 472 -10.25 -18.07 11.43
C ILE A 472 -10.44 -16.82 12.33
N GLN A 473 -11.60 -16.16 12.28
CA GLN A 473 -11.96 -14.98 13.05
C GLN A 473 -12.50 -15.30 14.46
N PHE A 474 -13.10 -16.47 14.70
CA PHE A 474 -13.71 -16.90 15.96
C PHE A 474 -12.71 -17.65 16.83
N LEU A 475 -11.78 -18.37 16.20
CA LEU A 475 -10.52 -18.77 16.84
C LEU A 475 -9.72 -17.54 17.33
N SER A 476 -9.99 -16.34 16.78
CA SER A 476 -9.45 -15.08 17.29
C SER A 476 -10.31 -14.38 18.37
N MET A 477 -11.63 -14.66 18.47
CA MET A 477 -12.58 -13.92 19.33
C MET A 477 -12.99 -14.59 20.67
N SER A 478 -12.76 -15.89 20.91
CA SER A 478 -13.35 -16.55 22.10
C SER A 478 -12.66 -16.24 23.44
N THR A 479 -11.53 -15.54 23.43
CA THR A 479 -10.85 -15.02 24.63
C THR A 479 -10.28 -13.65 24.29
N LYS A 480 -10.64 -12.61 25.06
CA LYS A 480 -9.98 -11.31 24.93
C LYS A 480 -8.47 -11.51 25.05
N LYS A 481 -7.73 -10.98 24.09
CA LYS A 481 -6.28 -11.06 24.06
C LYS A 481 -5.73 -10.11 25.12
N LYS A 482 -4.90 -10.61 26.02
CA LYS A 482 -4.37 -9.86 27.16
C LYS A 482 -2.96 -9.38 26.88
N VAL A 483 -2.75 -8.07 26.99
CA VAL A 483 -1.48 -7.43 26.72
C VAL A 483 -0.99 -6.67 27.94
N LEU A 484 0.23 -6.97 28.39
CA LEU A 484 0.92 -6.20 29.43
C LEU A 484 1.88 -5.20 28.80
N VAL A 485 1.59 -3.91 28.97
CA VAL A 485 2.50 -2.82 28.60
C VAL A 485 3.29 -2.39 29.83
N LEU A 486 4.61 -2.53 29.77
CA LEU A 486 5.53 -2.12 30.82
C LEU A 486 6.16 -0.77 30.48
N GLY A 487 5.88 0.24 31.30
CA GLY A 487 6.36 1.61 31.12
C GLY A 487 5.23 2.58 30.72
N SER A 488 5.15 3.71 31.43
CA SER A 488 4.11 4.73 31.24
C SER A 488 4.63 6.06 30.68
N GLY A 489 5.83 6.05 30.07
CA GLY A 489 6.44 7.23 29.44
C GLY A 489 5.73 7.66 28.15
N TYR A 490 6.23 8.73 27.51
CA TYR A 490 5.57 9.37 26.34
C TYR A 490 5.26 8.43 25.17
N VAL A 491 6.09 7.40 24.94
CA VAL A 491 5.91 6.41 23.87
C VAL A 491 4.72 5.47 24.13
N SER A 492 4.30 5.29 25.38
CA SER A 492 3.17 4.40 25.72
C SER A 492 1.84 4.92 25.20
N GLY A 493 1.65 6.25 25.11
CA GLY A 493 0.41 6.87 24.66
C GLY A 493 -0.11 6.37 23.30
N PRO A 494 0.68 6.42 22.21
CA PRO A 494 0.29 5.92 20.90
C PRO A 494 0.16 4.38 20.85
N VAL A 495 0.94 3.65 21.63
CA VAL A 495 0.79 2.18 21.74
C VAL A 495 -0.58 1.82 22.32
N LEU A 496 -0.95 2.47 23.43
CA LEU A 496 -2.24 2.27 24.08
C LEU A 496 -3.39 2.68 23.16
N GLU A 497 -3.27 3.82 22.47
CA GLU A 497 -4.30 4.30 21.55
C GLU A 497 -4.53 3.30 20.41
N TYR A 498 -3.48 2.88 19.71
CA TYR A 498 -3.56 1.96 18.58
C TYR A 498 -4.17 0.61 18.96
N LEU A 499 -3.71 0.01 20.07
CA LEU A 499 -4.23 -1.29 20.54
C LEU A 499 -5.66 -1.18 21.08
N SER A 500 -6.06 -0.04 21.65
CA SER A 500 -7.42 0.16 22.16
C SER A 500 -8.46 0.35 21.06
N ARG A 501 -8.06 0.51 19.80
CA ARG A 501 -8.99 0.54 18.65
C ARG A 501 -9.70 -0.80 18.46
N ASP A 502 -9.11 -1.89 18.96
CA ASP A 502 -9.69 -3.24 18.96
C ASP A 502 -10.25 -3.59 20.34
N ASN A 503 -11.57 -3.68 20.45
CA ASN A 503 -12.26 -4.00 21.71
C ASN A 503 -11.98 -5.42 22.24
N ASN A 504 -11.33 -6.27 21.43
CA ASN A 504 -10.93 -7.63 21.82
C ASN A 504 -9.60 -7.67 22.57
N ILE A 505 -8.88 -6.54 22.69
CA ILE A 505 -7.61 -6.46 23.43
C ILE A 505 -7.87 -5.87 24.83
N GLU A 506 -7.48 -6.61 25.86
CA GLU A 506 -7.45 -6.14 27.25
C GLU A 506 -6.03 -5.73 27.64
N ILE A 507 -5.85 -4.46 28.01
CA ILE A 507 -4.53 -3.89 28.26
C ILE A 507 -4.29 -3.68 29.75
N THR A 508 -3.20 -4.24 30.27
CA THR A 508 -2.68 -3.99 31.61
C THR A 508 -1.45 -3.09 31.51
N LEU A 509 -1.41 -1.99 32.25
CA LEU A 509 -0.28 -1.04 32.25
C LEU A 509 0.52 -1.16 33.56
N GLY A 510 1.78 -1.60 33.47
CA GLY A 510 2.69 -1.74 34.59
C GLY A 510 3.74 -0.63 34.67
N SER A 511 3.78 0.14 35.76
CA SER A 511 4.81 1.18 35.97
C SER A 511 4.97 1.56 37.45
N ASP A 512 6.10 2.18 37.81
CA ASP A 512 6.37 2.79 39.11
C ASP A 512 5.89 4.25 39.20
N MET A 513 5.53 4.88 38.08
CA MET A 513 5.04 6.26 38.02
C MET A 513 3.51 6.34 38.12
N THR A 514 2.98 6.36 39.35
CA THR A 514 1.53 6.39 39.62
C THR A 514 0.80 7.54 38.94
N ASN A 515 1.40 8.74 38.90
CA ASN A 515 0.76 9.92 38.29
C ASN A 515 0.57 9.76 36.77
N GLN A 516 1.56 9.20 36.06
CA GLN A 516 1.48 8.97 34.61
C GLN A 516 0.44 7.91 34.29
N MET A 517 0.42 6.80 35.05
CA MET A 517 -0.60 5.76 34.90
C MET A 517 -2.01 6.33 35.09
N GLN A 518 -2.24 7.14 36.14
CA GLN A 518 -3.55 7.75 36.37
C GLN A 518 -3.99 8.68 35.22
N GLN A 519 -3.07 9.40 34.59
CA GLN A 519 -3.39 10.23 33.42
C GLN A 519 -3.78 9.37 32.21
N LEU A 520 -3.04 8.30 31.94
CA LEU A 520 -3.33 7.38 30.84
C LEU A 520 -4.64 6.61 31.06
N SER A 521 -4.95 6.19 32.31
CA SER A 521 -6.21 5.53 32.66
C SER A 521 -7.45 6.42 32.53
N LYS A 522 -7.29 7.76 32.50
CA LYS A 522 -8.40 8.67 32.19
C LYS A 522 -8.72 8.72 30.69
N LYS A 523 -7.74 8.41 29.84
CA LYS A 523 -7.86 8.50 28.38
C LYS A 523 -8.19 7.16 27.74
N TYR A 524 -7.69 6.06 28.30
CA TYR A 524 -7.82 4.72 27.74
C TYR A 524 -8.38 3.74 28.76
N ASN A 525 -9.13 2.75 28.30
CA ASN A 525 -9.66 1.68 29.13
C ASN A 525 -8.57 0.63 29.42
N ILE A 526 -7.78 0.87 30.47
CA ILE A 526 -6.62 0.05 30.85
C ILE A 526 -6.69 -0.36 32.32
N ASN A 527 -6.04 -1.47 32.67
CA ASN A 527 -5.87 -1.94 34.04
C ASN A 527 -4.52 -1.46 34.60
N PRO A 528 -4.43 -0.39 35.42
CA PRO A 528 -3.17 0.10 35.94
C PRO A 528 -2.64 -0.77 37.09
N VAL A 529 -1.36 -1.11 37.05
CA VAL A 529 -0.68 -1.90 38.08
C VAL A 529 0.63 -1.22 38.46
N SER A 530 0.76 -0.85 39.75
CA SER A 530 2.03 -0.35 40.26
C SER A 530 3.06 -1.48 40.34
N LEU A 531 4.17 -1.34 39.61
CA LEU A 531 5.22 -2.35 39.51
C LEU A 531 6.59 -1.70 39.32
N THR A 532 7.56 -2.08 40.16
CA THR A 532 8.97 -1.73 39.96
C THR A 532 9.76 -2.96 39.49
N VAL A 533 10.00 -3.02 38.18
CA VAL A 533 10.78 -4.09 37.52
C VAL A 533 12.24 -4.05 38.04
N GLY A 534 12.79 -5.22 38.37
CA GLY A 534 14.10 -5.37 39.01
C GLY A 534 14.10 -5.33 40.55
N LYS A 535 12.98 -4.98 41.19
CA LYS A 535 12.79 -5.12 42.64
C LYS A 535 11.69 -6.11 43.02
N GLN A 536 10.67 -6.26 42.17
CA GLN A 536 9.46 -7.04 42.44
C GLN A 536 9.29 -8.17 41.42
N GLU A 537 10.30 -9.03 41.25
CA GLU A 537 10.33 -10.07 40.21
C GLU A 537 9.17 -11.08 40.33
N ALA A 538 8.83 -11.54 41.53
CA ALA A 538 7.69 -12.45 41.73
C ALA A 538 6.35 -11.84 41.27
N LYS A 539 6.18 -10.53 41.43
CA LYS A 539 4.98 -9.82 40.96
C LYS A 539 4.99 -9.66 39.45
N LEU A 540 6.15 -9.36 38.86
CA LEU A 540 6.32 -9.32 37.40
C LEU A 540 5.97 -10.70 36.80
N GLN A 541 6.51 -11.78 37.36
CA GLN A 541 6.26 -13.14 36.92
C GLN A 541 4.76 -13.48 36.92
N SER A 542 4.08 -13.27 38.04
CA SER A 542 2.64 -13.50 38.17
C SER A 542 1.81 -12.66 37.19
N LEU A 543 2.24 -11.44 36.87
CA LEU A 543 1.57 -10.62 35.87
C LEU A 543 1.78 -11.18 34.47
N VAL A 544 3.02 -11.50 34.08
CA VAL A 544 3.36 -12.02 32.75
C VAL A 544 2.61 -13.32 32.46
N GLU A 545 2.54 -14.25 33.42
CA GLU A 545 1.82 -15.54 33.28
C GLU A 545 0.35 -15.42 32.88
N SER A 546 -0.28 -14.27 33.14
CA SER A 546 -1.69 -14.03 32.85
C SER A 546 -1.97 -13.40 31.47
N GLN A 547 -0.94 -13.19 30.65
CA GLN A 547 -0.98 -12.39 29.43
C GLN A 547 -0.64 -13.22 28.20
N ASP A 548 -1.09 -12.77 27.03
CA ASP A 548 -0.73 -13.36 25.73
C ASP A 548 0.52 -12.70 25.13
N LEU A 549 0.79 -11.44 25.47
CA LEU A 549 1.91 -10.66 24.96
C LEU A 549 2.39 -9.61 25.98
N VAL A 550 3.70 -9.39 26.05
CA VAL A 550 4.31 -8.31 26.83
C VAL A 550 4.98 -7.28 25.90
N ILE A 551 4.66 -6.00 26.09
CA ILE A 551 5.31 -4.86 25.42
C ILE A 551 6.22 -4.15 26.43
N SER A 552 7.53 -4.21 26.23
CA SER A 552 8.50 -3.53 27.11
C SER A 552 8.92 -2.18 26.53
N LEU A 553 8.44 -1.10 27.15
CA LEU A 553 8.82 0.30 26.89
C LEU A 553 9.67 0.87 28.03
N LEU A 554 10.36 -0.01 28.76
CA LEU A 554 11.25 0.31 29.87
C LEU A 554 12.66 0.71 29.38
N PRO A 555 13.51 1.28 30.26
CA PRO A 555 14.94 1.39 29.98
C PRO A 555 15.54 0.04 29.60
N TYR A 556 16.34 0.00 28.53
CA TYR A 556 16.80 -1.25 27.91
C TYR A 556 17.58 -2.19 28.84
N VAL A 557 18.15 -1.67 29.93
CA VAL A 557 18.85 -2.46 30.96
C VAL A 557 17.92 -3.43 31.70
N LEU A 558 16.61 -3.19 31.68
CA LEU A 558 15.60 -4.04 32.32
C LEU A 558 15.02 -5.12 31.38
N HIS A 559 15.28 -5.04 30.07
CA HIS A 559 14.74 -5.99 29.10
C HIS A 559 15.12 -7.44 29.38
N PRO A 560 16.36 -7.79 29.81
CA PRO A 560 16.70 -9.17 30.16
C PRO A 560 15.86 -9.73 31.32
N VAL A 561 15.46 -8.89 32.29
CA VAL A 561 14.61 -9.32 33.42
C VAL A 561 13.21 -9.64 32.92
N VAL A 562 12.65 -8.82 32.04
CA VAL A 562 11.34 -9.04 31.42
C VAL A 562 11.36 -10.27 30.51
N ALA A 563 12.40 -10.42 29.69
CA ALA A 563 12.56 -11.55 28.78
C ALA A 563 12.64 -12.88 29.53
N LYS A 564 13.36 -12.94 30.67
CA LYS A 564 13.39 -14.13 31.53
C LYS A 564 11.99 -14.52 32.03
N ALA A 565 11.21 -13.55 32.51
CA ALA A 565 9.83 -13.81 32.91
C ALA A 565 8.97 -14.33 31.75
N CYS A 566 9.12 -13.74 30.55
CA CYS A 566 8.42 -14.18 29.34
C CYS A 566 8.80 -15.61 28.92
N ILE A 567 10.09 -15.98 29.02
CA ILE A 567 10.60 -17.33 28.75
C ILE A 567 10.00 -18.34 29.72
N GLU A 568 10.02 -18.05 31.03
CA GLU A 568 9.46 -18.91 32.07
C GLU A 568 7.96 -19.14 31.89
N SER A 569 7.22 -18.08 31.51
CA SER A 569 5.77 -18.13 31.30
C SER A 569 5.34 -18.56 29.90
N ARG A 570 6.28 -18.70 28.95
CA ARG A 570 6.02 -18.93 27.51
C ARG A 570 5.10 -17.87 26.88
N VAL A 571 5.39 -16.61 27.15
CA VAL A 571 4.64 -15.45 26.64
C VAL A 571 5.50 -14.69 25.63
N ASN A 572 4.91 -14.24 24.52
CA ASN A 572 5.63 -13.45 23.51
C ASN A 572 6.03 -12.07 24.06
N MET A 573 7.05 -11.46 23.46
CA MET A 573 7.53 -10.12 23.88
C MET A 573 7.85 -9.24 22.68
N VAL A 574 7.55 -7.95 22.78
CA VAL A 574 8.07 -6.92 21.86
C VAL A 574 8.73 -5.77 22.62
N THR A 575 9.74 -5.15 22.01
CA THR A 575 10.48 -4.04 22.62
C THR A 575 10.94 -3.02 21.58
N ALA A 576 10.91 -1.74 21.97
CA ALA A 576 11.35 -0.64 21.14
C ALA A 576 12.83 -0.26 21.36
N SER A 577 13.72 -1.26 21.46
CA SER A 577 15.12 -1.05 21.84
C SER A 577 16.06 -2.06 21.18
N TYR A 578 17.33 -1.68 21.09
CA TYR A 578 18.42 -2.54 20.65
C TYR A 578 18.44 -3.91 21.35
N ILE A 579 18.73 -4.96 20.58
CA ILE A 579 19.03 -6.28 21.11
C ILE A 579 20.46 -6.24 21.68
N THR A 580 20.55 -6.08 23.00
CA THR A 580 21.84 -6.01 23.70
C THR A 580 22.52 -7.38 23.77
N PRO A 581 23.84 -7.45 24.02
CA PRO A 581 24.52 -8.73 24.26
C PRO A 581 23.82 -9.59 25.33
N ALA A 582 23.36 -8.97 26.42
CA ALA A 582 22.61 -9.64 27.48
C ALA A 582 21.24 -10.19 27.02
N MET A 583 20.58 -9.54 26.05
CA MET A 583 19.38 -10.10 25.41
C MET A 583 19.74 -11.25 24.48
N LYS A 584 20.84 -11.12 23.71
CA LYS A 584 21.29 -12.15 22.77
C LYS A 584 21.74 -13.45 23.46
N GLU A 585 22.29 -13.36 24.68
CA GLU A 585 22.57 -14.53 25.52
C GLU A 585 21.32 -15.38 25.82
N LEU A 586 20.11 -14.81 25.74
CA LEU A 586 18.84 -15.50 25.98
C LEU A 586 18.26 -16.15 24.72
N GLU A 587 18.84 -15.94 23.53
CA GLU A 587 18.32 -16.39 22.22
C GLU A 587 17.94 -17.88 22.23
N LYS A 588 18.86 -18.74 22.66
CA LYS A 588 18.60 -20.19 22.76
C LYS A 588 17.44 -20.52 23.71
N SER A 589 17.33 -19.83 24.84
CA SER A 589 16.23 -20.05 25.80
C SER A 589 14.89 -19.54 25.27
N VAL A 590 14.89 -18.49 24.44
CA VAL A 590 13.71 -18.01 23.72
C VAL A 590 13.25 -19.06 22.70
N ASP A 591 14.18 -19.63 21.94
CA ASP A 591 13.90 -20.70 20.97
C ASP A 591 13.35 -21.95 21.65
N ASP A 592 13.99 -22.41 22.72
CA ASP A 592 13.58 -23.59 23.50
C ASP A 592 12.19 -23.41 24.14
N ALA A 593 11.82 -22.17 24.50
CA ALA A 593 10.49 -21.84 25.02
C ALA A 593 9.40 -21.76 23.93
N GLY A 594 9.78 -21.69 22.65
CA GLY A 594 8.86 -21.62 21.51
C GLY A 594 8.11 -20.30 21.39
N ILE A 595 8.65 -19.21 21.97
CA ILE A 595 8.05 -17.87 21.94
C ILE A 595 8.70 -17.00 20.86
N THR A 596 8.05 -15.89 20.53
CA THR A 596 8.59 -14.86 19.64
C THR A 596 8.95 -13.62 20.45
N VAL A 597 10.19 -13.16 20.32
CA VAL A 597 10.68 -11.90 20.92
C VAL A 597 11.17 -10.97 19.82
N ILE A 598 10.43 -9.89 19.57
CA ILE A 598 10.79 -8.90 18.54
C ILE A 598 11.39 -7.66 19.21
N GLY A 599 12.71 -7.50 19.06
CA GLY A 599 13.44 -6.29 19.45
C GLY A 599 13.57 -5.31 18.30
N GLU A 600 14.26 -4.19 18.55
CA GLU A 600 14.64 -3.23 17.52
C GLU A 600 13.47 -2.66 16.72
N LEU A 601 12.31 -2.51 17.37
CA LEU A 601 11.14 -1.80 16.82
C LEU A 601 11.19 -0.31 17.20
N GLY A 602 10.50 0.53 16.42
CA GLY A 602 10.37 1.96 16.70
C GLY A 602 10.99 2.82 15.60
N LEU A 603 11.77 3.84 15.96
CA LEU A 603 12.36 4.78 14.99
C LEU A 603 13.79 4.39 14.59
N ASP A 604 14.69 4.40 15.57
CA ASP A 604 16.11 4.08 15.43
C ASP A 604 16.58 3.48 16.77
N PRO A 605 16.60 2.15 16.91
CA PRO A 605 16.36 1.14 15.86
C PRO A 605 14.86 0.91 15.59
N GLY A 606 14.49 0.60 14.35
CA GLY A 606 13.12 0.31 13.90
C GLY A 606 12.88 0.67 12.44
N LEU A 607 12.26 1.82 12.18
CA LEU A 607 11.97 2.29 10.82
C LEU A 607 13.25 2.39 9.95
N ASP A 608 14.39 2.71 10.53
CA ASP A 608 15.68 2.67 9.84
C ASP A 608 16.03 1.25 9.31
N HIS A 609 15.73 0.20 10.07
CA HIS A 609 15.91 -1.18 9.62
C HIS A 609 14.92 -1.53 8.51
N MET A 610 13.65 -1.16 8.71
CA MET A 610 12.56 -1.51 7.80
C MET A 610 12.77 -0.87 6.41
N LEU A 611 13.09 0.43 6.37
CA LEU A 611 13.36 1.17 5.12
C LEU A 611 14.63 0.67 4.43
N ALA A 612 15.68 0.36 5.21
CA ALA A 612 16.90 -0.22 4.67
C ALA A 612 16.64 -1.59 4.04
N MET A 613 15.98 -2.50 4.76
CA MET A 613 15.71 -3.85 4.27
C MET A 613 14.77 -3.87 3.07
N GLU A 614 13.72 -3.02 3.04
CA GLU A 614 12.85 -2.89 1.86
C GLU A 614 13.66 -2.56 0.59
N THR A 615 14.59 -1.60 0.68
CA THR A 615 15.42 -1.21 -0.46
C THR A 615 16.49 -2.25 -0.80
N ILE A 616 17.13 -2.84 0.20
CA ILE A 616 18.15 -3.86 0.01
C ILE A 616 17.55 -5.13 -0.62
N ASP A 617 16.39 -5.58 -0.13
CA ASP A 617 15.71 -6.75 -0.68
C ASP A 617 15.22 -6.49 -2.11
N THR A 618 14.66 -5.30 -2.38
CA THR A 618 14.30 -4.90 -3.75
C THR A 618 15.51 -4.91 -4.69
N ALA A 619 16.67 -4.41 -4.23
CA ALA A 619 17.90 -4.45 -5.02
C ALA A 619 18.36 -5.90 -5.28
N LYS A 620 18.29 -6.78 -4.27
CA LYS A 620 18.64 -8.21 -4.42
C LYS A 620 17.66 -8.93 -5.35
N GLU A 621 16.37 -8.64 -5.29
CA GLU A 621 15.34 -9.17 -6.21
C GLU A 621 15.65 -8.79 -7.68
N LEU A 622 16.30 -7.64 -7.90
CA LEU A 622 16.80 -7.17 -9.20
C LEU A 622 18.19 -7.73 -9.59
N GLY A 623 18.80 -8.57 -8.76
CA GLY A 623 20.18 -9.03 -8.93
C GLY A 623 21.24 -7.95 -8.72
N ALA A 624 20.85 -6.77 -8.24
CA ALA A 624 21.75 -5.67 -7.94
C ALA A 624 22.48 -5.88 -6.61
N THR A 625 23.60 -5.19 -6.45
CA THR A 625 24.46 -5.25 -5.25
C THR A 625 24.55 -3.88 -4.61
N VAL A 626 24.40 -3.81 -3.28
CA VAL A 626 24.58 -2.56 -2.54
C VAL A 626 26.08 -2.31 -2.33
N GLU A 627 26.59 -1.23 -2.90
CA GLU A 627 27.98 -0.76 -2.79
C GLU A 627 28.16 0.25 -1.64
N SER A 628 27.14 1.04 -1.31
CA SER A 628 27.19 1.95 -0.17
C SER A 628 25.84 2.10 0.53
N TYR A 629 25.84 2.22 1.84
CA TYR A 629 24.69 2.57 2.66
C TYR A 629 25.08 3.61 3.72
N VAL A 630 24.39 4.75 3.68
CA VAL A 630 24.55 5.85 4.64
C VAL A 630 23.17 6.23 5.17
N SER A 631 22.98 6.16 6.48
CA SER A 631 21.70 6.46 7.14
C SER A 631 21.90 7.45 8.27
N TYR A 632 21.10 8.51 8.28
CA TYR A 632 21.13 9.55 9.29
C TYR A 632 19.74 9.78 9.86
N CYS A 633 19.60 9.75 11.18
CA CYS A 633 18.31 9.95 11.86
C CYS A 633 18.44 10.95 13.03
N GLY A 634 17.43 11.79 13.25
CA GLY A 634 17.38 12.70 14.39
C GLY A 634 15.96 13.05 14.81
N GLY A 635 15.68 12.91 16.10
CA GLY A 635 14.55 13.55 16.75
C GLY A 635 14.96 14.90 17.32
N LEU A 636 14.31 15.96 16.85
CA LEU A 636 14.67 17.36 17.08
C LEU A 636 13.43 18.16 17.48
N PRO A 637 13.56 19.36 18.07
CA PRO A 637 12.45 20.30 18.08
C PRO A 637 12.09 20.71 16.65
N ALA A 638 10.82 21.02 16.41
CA ALA A 638 10.45 21.73 15.19
C ALA A 638 11.28 23.04 15.08
N PRO A 639 11.63 23.50 13.87
CA PRO A 639 12.59 24.60 13.68
C PRO A 639 12.27 25.84 14.51
N GLU A 640 10.98 26.21 14.62
CA GLU A 640 10.45 27.33 15.39
C GLU A 640 10.70 27.22 16.92
N HIS A 641 10.99 26.03 17.44
CA HIS A 641 11.27 25.76 18.86
C HIS A 641 12.74 25.40 19.14
N SER A 642 13.63 25.65 18.17
CA SER A 642 15.07 25.39 18.27
C SER A 642 15.87 26.54 18.89
N ASP A 643 15.23 27.65 19.32
CA ASP A 643 15.92 28.81 19.87
C ASP A 643 16.35 28.60 21.34
N ASN A 644 17.41 27.83 21.52
CA ASN A 644 18.12 27.67 22.78
C ASN A 644 19.60 27.30 22.51
N PRO A 645 20.50 27.37 23.51
CA PRO A 645 21.93 27.15 23.27
C PRO A 645 22.27 25.78 22.66
N LEU A 646 21.47 24.75 22.94
CA LEU A 646 21.63 23.41 22.37
C LEU A 646 20.90 23.23 21.06
N ARG A 647 20.00 24.13 20.69
CA ARG A 647 18.99 23.90 19.64
C ARG A 647 18.29 22.56 19.80
N TYR A 648 18.00 22.18 21.06
CA TYR A 648 17.47 20.86 21.37
C TYR A 648 16.50 20.93 22.54
N LYS A 649 15.56 19.99 22.58
CA LYS A 649 14.64 19.78 23.69
C LYS A 649 14.51 18.29 23.98
N PHE A 650 14.35 17.95 25.26
CA PHE A 650 14.35 16.57 25.72
C PHE A 650 12.92 16.10 26.02
N SER A 651 12.52 15.01 25.37
CA SER A 651 11.27 14.29 25.67
C SER A 651 11.51 13.02 26.51
N TRP A 652 12.75 12.76 26.93
CA TRP A 652 13.11 11.69 27.87
C TRP A 652 14.43 12.05 28.59
N SER A 653 14.88 11.18 29.49
CA SER A 653 16.15 11.40 30.22
C SER A 653 17.35 11.55 29.27
N PRO A 654 18.11 12.66 29.34
CA PRO A 654 19.20 12.92 28.41
C PRO A 654 20.48 12.12 28.68
N VAL A 655 20.56 11.37 29.78
CA VAL A 655 21.76 10.60 30.19
C VAL A 655 22.31 9.76 29.03
N GLY A 656 21.45 9.03 28.33
CA GLY A 656 21.88 8.17 27.21
C GLY A 656 22.46 8.97 26.04
N VAL A 657 21.83 10.10 25.70
CA VAL A 657 22.26 10.96 24.58
C VAL A 657 23.56 11.68 24.93
N LEU A 658 23.68 12.21 26.15
CA LEU A 658 24.89 12.89 26.61
C LEU A 658 26.09 11.94 26.64
N MET A 659 25.90 10.71 27.11
CA MET A 659 26.99 9.73 27.20
C MET A 659 27.45 9.21 25.84
N ASN A 660 26.62 9.30 24.80
CA ASN A 660 27.02 8.86 23.45
C ASN A 660 28.21 9.65 22.90
N ILE A 661 28.37 10.93 23.25
CA ILE A 661 29.52 11.74 22.80
C ILE A 661 30.86 11.24 23.38
N MET A 662 30.80 10.53 24.51
CA MET A 662 31.97 9.95 25.17
C MET A 662 32.35 8.61 24.55
N GLN A 663 31.47 7.99 23.75
CA GLN A 663 31.71 6.69 23.15
C GLN A 663 32.46 6.84 21.81
N PRO A 664 33.35 5.90 21.47
CA PRO A 664 33.93 5.84 20.13
C PRO A 664 32.89 5.46 19.09
N ALA A 665 33.18 5.80 17.82
CA ALA A 665 32.40 5.34 16.68
C ALA A 665 33.29 4.69 15.61
N SER A 666 32.77 3.67 14.94
CA SER A 666 33.43 2.87 13.93
C SER A 666 32.48 2.67 12.75
N TYR A 667 32.95 2.97 11.54
CA TYR A 667 32.17 2.85 10.31
C TYR A 667 33.07 2.50 9.12
N LEU A 668 32.47 2.05 8.02
CA LEU A 668 33.20 1.73 6.80
C LEU A 668 33.05 2.87 5.80
N LEU A 669 34.15 3.36 5.25
CA LEU A 669 34.15 4.39 4.22
C LEU A 669 35.18 4.05 3.14
N ASN A 670 34.73 3.94 1.89
CA ASN A 670 35.55 3.58 0.73
C ASN A 670 36.47 2.36 0.99
N GLY A 671 35.93 1.31 1.60
CA GLY A 671 36.61 0.06 1.91
C GLY A 671 37.55 0.11 3.12
N LYS A 672 37.64 1.26 3.82
CA LYS A 672 38.49 1.43 5.01
C LYS A 672 37.64 1.61 6.25
N VAL A 673 38.03 0.90 7.31
CA VAL A 673 37.45 1.10 8.65
C VAL A 673 37.95 2.43 9.20
N VAL A 674 37.02 3.32 9.51
CA VAL A 674 37.28 4.61 10.16
C VAL A 674 36.87 4.51 11.62
N ASN A 675 37.80 4.84 12.53
CA ASN A 675 37.56 4.89 13.97
C ASN A 675 37.65 6.32 14.46
N VAL A 676 36.60 6.77 15.14
CA VAL A 676 36.49 8.08 15.78
C VAL A 676 36.61 7.90 17.28
N THR A 677 37.52 8.66 17.91
CA THR A 677 37.66 8.68 19.37
C THR A 677 36.54 9.51 19.99
N GLY A 678 35.92 9.00 21.06
CA GLY A 678 34.94 9.76 21.85
C GLY A 678 35.57 10.89 22.68
N GLY A 679 34.72 11.69 23.32
CA GLY A 679 35.13 12.78 24.20
C GLY A 679 35.43 14.08 23.46
N VAL A 680 36.49 14.80 23.85
CA VAL A 680 36.77 16.16 23.34
C VAL A 680 37.06 16.16 21.83
N SER A 681 37.72 15.13 21.31
CA SER A 681 38.04 14.99 19.88
C SER A 681 36.85 14.58 19.01
N PHE A 682 35.70 14.23 19.60
CA PHE A 682 34.50 13.82 18.87
C PHE A 682 33.99 14.91 17.90
N LEU A 683 34.20 16.19 18.24
CA LEU A 683 33.79 17.32 17.41
C LEU A 683 34.43 17.30 16.01
N ASN A 684 35.61 16.68 15.86
CA ASN A 684 36.29 16.55 14.57
C ASN A 684 35.54 15.63 13.58
N SER A 685 34.61 14.81 14.08
CA SER A 685 33.79 13.91 13.26
C SER A 685 32.45 14.50 12.83
N VAL A 686 32.10 15.69 13.35
CA VAL A 686 30.84 16.36 13.05
C VAL A 686 30.94 17.01 11.68
N THR A 687 29.94 16.75 10.83
CA THR A 687 29.89 17.28 9.46
C THR A 687 28.56 18.00 9.21
N PRO A 688 28.55 19.10 8.43
CA PRO A 688 27.31 19.72 7.95
C PRO A 688 26.47 18.75 7.12
N MET A 689 25.15 18.82 7.24
CA MET A 689 24.19 17.94 6.55
C MET A 689 23.23 18.79 5.71
N ASP A 690 23.64 19.13 4.49
CA ASP A 690 22.96 20.10 3.63
C ASP A 690 21.87 19.48 2.72
N TYR A 691 21.25 18.39 3.14
CA TYR A 691 20.23 17.65 2.35
C TYR A 691 18.96 18.48 2.13
N PHE A 692 18.57 19.25 3.14
CA PHE A 692 17.38 20.08 3.14
C PHE A 692 17.81 21.54 3.29
N PRO A 693 17.76 22.37 2.23
CA PRO A 693 18.22 23.76 2.30
C PRO A 693 17.53 24.59 3.38
N GLY A 694 16.31 24.22 3.78
CA GLY A 694 15.55 24.88 4.85
C GLY A 694 15.92 24.45 6.28
N LEU A 695 16.77 23.43 6.47
CA LEU A 695 17.17 22.92 7.78
C LEU A 695 18.69 23.01 7.96
N ASN A 696 19.12 23.66 9.03
CA ASN A 696 20.54 23.84 9.35
C ASN A 696 21.07 22.68 10.21
N LEU A 697 21.33 21.54 9.57
CA LEU A 697 21.68 20.29 10.24
C LEU A 697 23.19 20.03 10.31
N GLU A 698 23.61 19.35 11.37
CA GLU A 698 24.92 18.71 11.52
C GLU A 698 24.69 17.22 11.83
N GLY A 699 25.66 16.37 11.49
CA GLY A 699 25.59 14.96 11.81
C GLY A 699 26.92 14.36 12.20
N TYR A 700 26.85 13.30 13.00
CA TYR A 700 28.00 12.55 13.51
C TYR A 700 27.72 11.04 13.51
N PRO A 701 28.75 10.19 13.38
CA PRO A 701 28.58 8.73 13.29
C PRO A 701 28.07 8.11 14.60
N ASN A 702 27.26 7.06 14.47
CA ASN A 702 26.73 6.25 15.57
C ASN A 702 27.64 5.05 15.82
N ARG A 703 28.08 4.89 17.08
CA ARG A 703 28.73 3.69 17.66
C ARG A 703 29.35 2.76 16.62
N ASP A 704 28.81 1.57 16.39
CA ASP A 704 29.35 0.64 15.41
C ASP A 704 28.36 0.45 14.25
N SER A 705 28.77 0.92 13.07
CA SER A 705 28.04 0.75 11.81
C SER A 705 28.48 -0.50 11.03
N ILE A 706 29.63 -1.12 11.36
CA ILE A 706 30.23 -2.20 10.58
C ILE A 706 29.39 -3.47 10.68
N LYS A 707 28.81 -3.74 11.86
CA LYS A 707 27.91 -4.89 12.10
C LYS A 707 26.73 -4.97 11.14
N TYR A 708 26.30 -3.85 10.53
CA TYR A 708 25.18 -3.83 9.59
C TYR A 708 25.49 -4.50 8.24
N ALA A 709 26.77 -4.76 7.94
CA ALA A 709 27.17 -5.60 6.82
C ALA A 709 26.54 -6.99 6.91
N GLU A 710 26.61 -7.60 8.10
CA GLU A 710 26.07 -8.94 8.37
C GLU A 710 24.56 -8.88 8.58
N ILE A 711 24.07 -7.94 9.41
CA ILE A 711 22.64 -7.83 9.75
C ILE A 711 21.77 -7.65 8.50
N TYR A 712 22.21 -6.83 7.54
CA TYR A 712 21.45 -6.58 6.30
C TYR A 712 21.89 -7.45 5.11
N GLY A 713 22.93 -8.27 5.28
CA GLY A 713 23.50 -9.08 4.20
C GLY A 713 24.02 -8.25 3.04
N ILE A 714 24.82 -7.21 3.33
CA ILE A 714 25.45 -6.30 2.37
C ILE A 714 26.98 -6.23 2.57
N SER A 715 27.61 -7.38 2.78
CA SER A 715 29.06 -7.50 3.01
C SER A 715 29.93 -7.00 1.84
N SER A 716 29.35 -6.85 0.65
CA SER A 716 29.96 -6.25 -0.53
C SER A 716 30.10 -4.72 -0.46
N ALA A 717 29.35 -4.06 0.43
CA ALA A 717 29.34 -2.61 0.51
C ALA A 717 30.72 -2.08 0.95
N HIS A 718 31.27 -1.15 0.19
CA HIS A 718 32.50 -0.44 0.56
C HIS A 718 32.23 0.74 1.50
N THR A 719 30.98 1.10 1.76
CA THR A 719 30.63 2.19 2.69
C THR A 719 29.40 1.85 3.49
N LEU A 720 29.51 1.91 4.82
CA LEU A 720 28.47 1.60 5.80
C LEU A 720 28.59 2.59 6.94
N LEU A 721 27.64 3.53 7.01
CA LEU A 721 27.63 4.59 8.01
C LEU A 721 26.21 4.81 8.50
N ARG A 722 26.01 4.66 9.80
CA ARG A 722 24.82 5.16 10.49
C ARG A 722 25.21 6.35 11.34
N GLY A 723 24.38 7.38 11.39
CA GLY A 723 24.68 8.61 12.10
C GLY A 723 23.46 9.28 12.71
N THR A 724 23.72 10.22 13.60
CA THR A 724 22.70 11.03 14.27
C THR A 724 22.68 12.43 13.66
N LEU A 725 21.49 12.98 13.44
CA LEU A 725 21.26 14.37 13.05
C LEU A 725 20.99 15.26 14.26
N ARG A 726 21.54 16.47 14.25
CA ARG A 726 21.27 17.56 15.19
C ARG A 726 21.20 18.88 14.44
N TYR A 727 20.67 19.93 15.07
CA TYR A 727 20.87 21.28 14.55
C TYR A 727 22.31 21.74 14.78
N LYS A 728 22.83 22.51 13.84
CA LYS A 728 24.20 23.03 13.88
C LYS A 728 24.47 23.80 15.18
N GLY A 729 25.58 23.45 15.84
CA GLY A 729 26.01 24.04 17.11
C GLY A 729 25.71 23.19 18.35
N TYR A 730 24.87 22.15 18.24
CA TYR A 730 24.60 21.21 19.33
C TYR A 730 25.89 20.54 19.83
N SER A 731 26.66 19.93 18.94
CA SER A 731 27.88 19.18 19.26
C SER A 731 28.95 20.09 19.84
N LYS A 732 29.01 21.34 19.34
CA LYS A 732 29.90 22.37 19.87
C LYS A 732 29.55 22.71 21.32
N ALA A 733 28.27 22.86 21.65
CA ALA A 733 27.85 23.13 23.03
C ALA A 733 28.15 21.94 23.96
N LEU A 734 27.84 20.71 23.53
CA LEU A 734 28.15 19.49 24.31
C LEU A 734 29.66 19.34 24.56
N ASN A 735 30.50 19.67 23.57
CA ASN A 735 31.94 19.65 23.73
C ASN A 735 32.42 20.57 24.89
N GLY A 736 31.76 21.71 25.08
CA GLY A 736 32.01 22.58 26.23
C GLY A 736 31.73 21.87 27.56
N PHE A 737 30.61 21.15 27.65
CA PHE A 737 30.26 20.39 28.86
C PHE A 737 31.21 19.21 29.13
N VAL A 738 31.74 18.59 28.08
CA VAL A 738 32.81 17.59 28.21
C VAL A 738 34.09 18.23 28.77
N LYS A 739 34.52 19.39 28.26
CA LYS A 739 35.70 20.12 28.78
C LYS A 739 35.54 20.52 30.25
N LEU A 740 34.31 20.85 30.67
CA LEU A 740 34.00 21.19 32.05
C LEU A 740 33.85 19.98 32.98
N GLY A 741 33.87 18.75 32.46
CA GLY A 741 33.74 17.53 33.27
C GLY A 741 32.30 17.20 33.70
N LEU A 742 31.30 17.81 33.06
CA LEU A 742 29.88 17.59 33.37
C LEU A 742 29.34 16.26 32.85
N ILE A 743 29.97 15.70 31.81
CA ILE A 743 29.59 14.41 31.22
C ILE A 743 30.46 13.30 31.84
N ASN A 744 30.28 13.11 33.16
CA ASN A 744 31.02 12.13 33.96
C ASN A 744 30.05 11.25 34.78
N ARG A 745 30.24 9.93 34.74
CA ARG A 745 29.46 8.92 35.46
C ARG A 745 30.00 8.57 36.85
N GLU A 746 31.17 9.08 37.22
CA GLU A 746 31.72 8.85 38.55
C GLU A 746 30.76 9.35 39.63
N ALA A 747 30.64 8.55 40.69
CA ALA A 747 29.80 8.90 41.81
C ALA A 747 30.35 10.18 42.48
N TYR A 748 29.48 11.14 42.77
CA TYR A 748 29.87 12.39 43.42
C TYR A 748 29.21 12.48 44.80
N PRO A 749 29.93 12.17 45.90
CA PRO A 749 29.33 12.05 47.23
C PRO A 749 28.55 13.28 47.70
N ALA A 750 28.91 14.48 47.25
CA ALA A 750 28.24 15.73 47.61
C ALA A 750 26.90 15.96 46.88
N LEU A 751 26.51 15.09 45.93
CA LEU A 751 25.21 15.12 45.24
C LEU A 751 24.23 14.04 45.75
N ARG A 752 24.62 13.28 46.77
CA ARG A 752 23.77 12.24 47.37
C ARG A 752 22.73 12.88 48.30
N PRO A 753 21.54 12.26 48.46
CA PRO A 753 20.45 12.82 49.26
C PRO A 753 20.83 13.19 50.71
N GLU A 754 21.83 12.52 51.28
CA GLU A 754 22.31 12.73 52.65
C GLU A 754 23.34 13.87 52.78
N ALA A 755 23.78 14.46 51.67
CA ALA A 755 24.75 15.56 51.64
C ALA A 755 24.09 16.94 51.74
N ASN A 756 24.87 17.94 52.17
CA ASN A 756 24.41 19.33 52.16
C ASN A 756 24.13 19.81 50.73
N PRO A 757 23.07 20.60 50.49
CA PRO A 757 22.74 21.12 49.16
C PRO A 757 23.91 21.90 48.56
N LEU A 758 24.23 21.59 47.31
CA LEU A 758 25.29 22.22 46.54
C LEU A 758 24.67 23.11 45.46
N THR A 759 25.24 24.30 45.22
CA THR A 759 24.84 25.14 44.08
C THR A 759 25.65 24.82 42.83
N TRP A 760 25.11 25.14 41.66
CA TRP A 760 25.80 24.94 40.38
C TRP A 760 27.15 25.66 40.32
N LYS A 761 27.22 26.90 40.82
CA LYS A 761 28.47 27.64 41.02
C LYS A 761 29.49 26.86 41.86
N GLN A 762 29.07 26.31 42.99
CA GLN A 762 29.96 25.55 43.87
C GLN A 762 30.45 24.26 43.22
N LEU A 763 29.58 23.54 42.51
CA LEU A 763 29.95 22.34 41.76
C LEU A 763 30.95 22.67 40.63
N LEU A 764 30.72 23.73 39.86
CA LEU A 764 31.68 24.14 38.83
C LEU A 764 33.01 24.59 39.43
N CYS A 765 33.03 25.30 40.57
CA CYS A 765 34.27 25.63 41.28
C CYS A 765 35.10 24.36 41.58
N ASP A 766 34.45 23.30 42.08
CA ASP A 766 35.11 22.02 42.33
C ASP A 766 35.67 21.42 41.04
N LEU A 767 34.89 21.38 39.95
CA LEU A 767 35.29 20.80 38.66
C LEU A 767 36.40 21.57 37.94
N VAL A 768 36.51 22.88 38.17
CA VAL A 768 37.59 23.71 37.60
C VAL A 768 38.78 23.91 38.54
N GLY A 769 38.72 23.39 39.78
CA GLY A 769 39.82 23.37 40.73
C GLY A 769 40.05 24.69 41.49
N ILE A 770 39.00 25.47 41.74
CA ILE A 770 39.06 26.71 42.54
C ILE A 770 38.21 26.62 43.82
N SER A 771 38.45 27.50 44.78
CA SER A 771 37.68 27.52 46.03
C SER A 771 36.17 27.76 45.78
N ARG A 772 35.30 27.03 46.47
CA ARG A 772 33.83 27.21 46.45
C ARG A 772 33.37 28.63 46.84
N SER A 773 34.19 29.36 47.60
CA SER A 773 33.95 30.76 47.99
C SER A 773 34.38 31.80 46.94
N SER A 774 34.88 31.36 45.78
CA SER A 774 35.38 32.29 44.76
C SER A 774 34.26 33.21 44.22
N PRO A 775 34.58 34.48 43.90
CA PRO A 775 33.65 35.38 43.21
C PRO A 775 33.21 34.83 41.85
N CYS A 776 32.01 35.20 41.41
CA CYS A 776 31.45 34.75 40.13
C CYS A 776 32.36 35.11 38.94
N GLU A 777 32.90 36.33 38.92
CA GLU A 777 33.83 36.80 37.87
C GLU A 777 35.05 35.90 37.72
N LYS A 778 35.62 35.46 38.85
CA LYS A 778 36.78 34.56 38.84
C LYS A 778 36.41 33.17 38.32
N LEU A 779 35.23 32.65 38.68
CA LEU A 779 34.74 31.38 38.13
C LEU A 779 34.54 31.51 36.61
N LYS A 780 33.92 32.60 36.15
CA LYS A 780 33.67 32.88 34.73
C LYS A 780 34.96 32.93 33.91
N GLU A 781 35.99 33.60 34.42
CA GLU A 781 37.32 33.68 33.77
C GLU A 781 37.97 32.29 33.63
N VAL A 782 37.94 31.47 34.68
CA VAL A 782 38.54 30.13 34.67
C VAL A 782 37.75 29.18 33.76
N VAL A 783 36.41 29.25 33.78
CA VAL A 783 35.53 28.50 32.87
C VAL A 783 35.82 28.88 31.42
N PHE A 784 35.89 30.18 31.10
CA PHE A 784 36.21 30.67 29.76
C PHE A 784 37.56 30.14 29.25
N THR A 785 38.57 30.15 30.12
CA THR A 785 39.89 29.58 29.82
C THR A 785 39.81 28.08 29.56
N LYS A 786 39.09 27.31 30.40
CA LYS A 786 38.93 25.85 30.25
C LYS A 786 38.14 25.46 29.00
N LEU A 787 37.25 26.33 28.54
CA LEU A 787 36.53 26.18 27.27
C LEU A 787 37.39 26.51 26.05
N GLY A 788 38.59 27.07 26.23
CA GLY A 788 39.50 27.46 25.14
C GLY A 788 39.16 28.82 24.54
N GLY A 789 38.53 29.71 25.31
CA GLY A 789 38.17 31.06 24.86
C GLY A 789 36.92 31.12 23.98
N ASP A 790 36.04 30.11 24.04
CA ASP A 790 34.83 30.04 23.22
C ASP A 790 33.63 30.72 23.90
N ASN A 791 33.25 31.91 23.42
CA ASN A 791 32.10 32.65 23.97
C ASN A 791 30.78 31.89 23.83
N THR A 792 30.56 31.14 22.74
CA THR A 792 29.31 30.40 22.54
C THR A 792 29.15 29.29 23.59
N GLN A 793 30.24 28.59 23.95
CA GLN A 793 30.21 27.58 25.02
C GLN A 793 29.99 28.20 26.39
N LEU A 794 30.57 29.39 26.64
CA LEU A 794 30.37 30.11 27.89
C LEU A 794 28.93 30.60 28.04
N GLU A 795 28.38 31.25 27.01
CA GLU A 795 26.99 31.71 26.96
C GLU A 795 26.00 30.56 27.17
N ALA A 796 26.28 29.38 26.61
CA ALA A 796 25.47 28.18 26.84
C ALA A 796 25.47 27.75 28.32
N ALA A 797 26.62 27.78 28.99
CA ALA A 797 26.73 27.46 30.41
C ALA A 797 26.03 28.50 31.29
N GLU A 798 26.11 29.78 30.94
CA GLU A 798 25.43 30.88 31.64
C GLU A 798 23.91 30.82 31.47
N TRP A 799 23.41 30.61 30.25
CA TRP A 799 21.98 30.49 29.96
C TRP A 799 21.34 29.32 30.70
N LEU A 800 22.08 28.21 30.84
CA LEU A 800 21.65 27.05 31.64
C LEU A 800 21.74 27.30 33.15
N GLY A 801 22.29 28.42 33.61
CA GLY A 801 22.42 28.76 35.03
C GLY A 801 23.55 28.03 35.75
N LEU A 802 24.51 27.43 35.03
CA LEU A 802 25.54 26.58 35.62
C LEU A 802 26.57 27.38 36.44
N LEU A 803 26.67 28.70 36.23
CA LEU A 803 27.52 29.60 37.01
C LEU A 803 26.76 30.28 38.17
N GLY A 804 25.47 29.99 38.32
CA GLY A 804 24.59 30.64 39.30
C GLY A 804 24.44 29.87 40.61
N ASP A 805 23.66 30.46 41.53
CA ASP A 805 23.38 29.91 42.85
C ASP A 805 22.16 28.95 42.87
N GLU A 806 21.66 28.53 41.70
CA GLU A 806 20.64 27.49 41.59
C GLU A 806 21.15 26.17 42.20
N GLN A 807 20.29 25.46 42.91
CA GLN A 807 20.64 24.19 43.54
C GLN A 807 20.81 23.08 42.49
N VAL A 808 21.84 22.26 42.67
CA VAL A 808 22.06 21.08 41.83
C VAL A 808 21.05 19.99 42.22
N PRO A 809 20.36 19.36 41.25
CA PRO A 809 19.48 18.23 41.56
C PRO A 809 20.25 17.07 42.20
N GLN A 810 19.67 16.49 43.26
CA GLN A 810 20.21 15.30 43.94
C GLN A 810 20.31 14.11 42.97
N ALA A 811 21.47 13.46 42.89
CA ALA A 811 21.73 12.34 41.98
C ALA A 811 22.98 11.53 42.38
N GLU A 812 23.13 10.32 41.83
CA GLU A 812 24.30 9.48 42.13
C GLU A 812 25.59 9.97 41.45
N SER A 813 25.47 10.56 40.27
CA SER A 813 26.59 11.07 39.45
C SER A 813 26.34 12.50 38.94
N ILE A 814 27.41 13.16 38.46
CA ILE A 814 27.33 14.51 37.89
C ILE A 814 26.46 14.52 36.63
N VAL A 815 26.62 13.53 35.73
CA VAL A 815 25.84 13.46 34.50
C VAL A 815 24.34 13.28 34.79
N ASP A 816 23.97 12.56 35.85
CA ASP A 816 22.57 12.40 36.25
C ASP A 816 21.98 13.70 36.80
N ALA A 817 22.73 14.43 37.63
CA ALA A 817 22.32 15.74 38.13
C ALA A 817 22.17 16.76 37.00
N PHE A 818 23.15 16.81 36.10
CA PHE A 818 23.11 17.65 34.91
C PHE A 818 21.95 17.27 33.98
N SER A 819 21.68 15.98 33.83
CA SER A 819 20.55 15.48 33.05
C SER A 819 19.20 15.96 33.60
N LYS A 820 19.00 15.87 34.92
CA LYS A 820 17.80 16.39 35.59
C LYS A 820 17.64 17.90 35.39
N HIS A 821 18.74 18.63 35.41
CA HIS A 821 18.76 20.08 35.18
C HIS A 821 18.46 20.45 33.72
N LEU A 822 18.97 19.69 32.75
CA LEU A 822 18.60 19.89 31.35
C LEU A 822 17.12 19.59 31.10
N VAL A 823 16.55 18.56 31.74
CA VAL A 823 15.11 18.29 31.63
C VAL A 823 14.31 19.45 32.21
N SER A 824 14.69 20.03 33.34
CA SER A 824 13.95 21.16 33.92
C SER A 824 13.99 22.42 33.05
N LYS A 825 15.09 22.66 32.31
CA LYS A 825 15.28 23.85 31.46
C LYS A 825 14.82 23.67 30.00
N LEU A 826 14.89 22.45 29.46
CA LEU A 826 14.76 22.15 28.02
C LEU A 826 13.74 21.05 27.72
N SER A 827 12.73 20.86 28.57
CA SER A 827 11.55 20.06 28.21
C SER A 827 10.67 20.79 27.19
N TYR A 828 9.85 20.01 26.47
CA TYR A 828 8.79 20.58 25.63
C TYR A 828 7.66 21.16 26.48
N GLY A 829 7.20 22.34 26.12
CA GLY A 829 5.94 22.93 26.57
C GLY A 829 4.73 22.24 25.91
N PRO A 830 3.51 22.52 26.40
CA PRO A 830 2.29 21.84 25.94
C PRO A 830 1.93 22.12 24.48
N GLU A 831 2.36 23.25 23.91
CA GLU A 831 2.06 23.65 22.53
C GLU A 831 3.30 23.60 21.62
N GLU A 832 4.40 23.02 22.08
CA GLU A 832 5.63 22.93 21.29
C GLU A 832 5.74 21.60 20.56
N LYS A 833 6.11 21.66 19.28
CA LYS A 833 6.26 20.47 18.44
C LYS A 833 7.69 19.94 18.41
N ASP A 834 7.80 18.62 18.36
CA ASP A 834 8.99 17.92 17.91
C ASP A 834 8.89 17.58 16.41
N MET A 835 10.02 17.11 15.87
CA MET A 835 10.21 16.73 14.49
C MET A 835 11.16 15.52 14.42
N ILE A 836 10.85 14.57 13.55
CA ILE A 836 11.76 13.50 13.14
C ILE A 836 12.25 13.81 11.73
N VAL A 837 13.55 13.65 11.52
CA VAL A 837 14.17 13.66 10.20
C VAL A 837 15.03 12.40 10.07
N MET A 838 14.79 11.62 9.02
CA MET A 838 15.60 10.47 8.66
C MET A 838 15.90 10.53 7.17
N ARG A 839 17.16 10.25 6.81
CA ARG A 839 17.61 10.14 5.43
C ARG A 839 18.50 8.93 5.26
N ASP A 840 18.08 8.03 4.39
CA ASP A 840 18.90 6.92 3.91
C ASP A 840 19.41 7.21 2.50
N SER A 841 20.62 6.75 2.20
CA SER A 841 21.27 6.86 0.91
C SER A 841 21.95 5.55 0.55
N PHE A 842 21.58 5.00 -0.60
CA PHE A 842 22.10 3.75 -1.14
C PHE A 842 22.84 4.01 -2.45
N GLY A 843 23.99 3.38 -2.60
CA GLY A 843 24.67 3.20 -3.88
C GLY A 843 24.42 1.77 -4.33
N ILE A 844 23.62 1.58 -5.38
CA ILE A 844 23.16 0.28 -5.85
C ILE A 844 23.77 0.03 -7.23
N ARG A 845 24.60 -1.00 -7.33
CA ARG A 845 25.19 -1.47 -8.58
C ARG A 845 24.30 -2.51 -9.22
N HIS A 846 23.69 -2.15 -10.33
CA HIS A 846 22.85 -3.06 -11.10
C HIS A 846 23.69 -4.01 -11.96
N PRO A 847 23.15 -5.18 -12.36
CA PRO A 847 23.85 -6.13 -13.24
C PRO A 847 24.32 -5.54 -14.57
N SER A 848 23.62 -4.52 -15.09
CA SER A 848 24.02 -3.81 -16.31
C SER A 848 25.19 -2.86 -16.13
N GLY A 849 25.68 -2.67 -14.91
CA GLY A 849 26.88 -1.91 -14.57
C GLY A 849 26.65 -0.46 -14.14
N HIS A 850 25.44 0.09 -14.32
CA HIS A 850 25.13 1.45 -13.86
C HIS A 850 25.03 1.54 -12.33
N LEU A 851 25.37 2.70 -11.78
CA LEU A 851 25.27 3.00 -10.35
C LEU A 851 24.05 3.89 -10.11
N GLU A 852 23.06 3.33 -9.43
CA GLU A 852 21.91 4.07 -8.92
C GLU A 852 22.27 4.66 -7.55
N ASN A 853 22.06 5.97 -7.39
CA ASN A 853 22.02 6.61 -6.09
C ASN A 853 20.55 6.78 -5.70
N LYS A 854 20.12 6.00 -4.71
CA LYS A 854 18.76 6.01 -4.19
C LYS A 854 18.74 6.65 -2.81
N THR A 855 17.82 7.57 -2.57
CA THR A 855 17.64 8.25 -1.28
C THR A 855 16.22 8.10 -0.78
N ILE A 856 16.06 7.93 0.52
CA ILE A 856 14.77 7.87 1.20
C ILE A 856 14.74 8.96 2.26
N ASP A 857 13.75 9.84 2.18
CA ASP A 857 13.56 10.93 3.13
C ASP A 857 12.27 10.73 3.92
N LEU A 858 12.37 10.67 5.25
CA LEU A 858 11.23 10.62 6.18
C LEU A 858 11.27 11.85 7.09
N VAL A 859 10.23 12.67 7.03
CA VAL A 859 10.08 13.87 7.86
C VAL A 859 8.70 13.86 8.51
N VAL A 860 8.66 13.86 9.84
CA VAL A 860 7.40 13.80 10.61
C VAL A 860 7.39 14.89 11.66
N TYR A 861 6.28 15.62 11.79
CA TYR A 861 6.07 16.61 12.84
C TYR A 861 5.08 16.10 13.90
N GLY A 862 5.26 16.59 15.14
CA GLY A 862 4.32 16.34 16.22
C GLY A 862 2.99 17.08 16.01
N ASP A 863 1.91 16.51 16.54
CA ASP A 863 0.57 17.08 16.44
C ASP A 863 0.26 17.94 17.67
N PHE A 864 -0.28 19.15 17.48
CA PHE A 864 -0.61 20.05 18.61
C PHE A 864 -1.56 19.42 19.63
N ASN A 865 -2.59 18.72 19.15
CA ASN A 865 -3.60 18.06 19.99
C ASN A 865 -3.47 16.53 19.98
N GLY A 866 -2.29 16.02 19.63
CA GLY A 866 -2.06 14.60 19.40
C GLY A 866 -0.76 14.11 20.04
N PHE A 867 -0.06 13.25 19.32
CA PHE A 867 1.21 12.68 19.77
C PHE A 867 2.38 13.42 19.13
N SER A 868 3.48 13.47 19.86
CA SER A 868 4.76 13.95 19.32
C SER A 868 5.22 13.03 18.18
N ALA A 869 6.00 13.55 17.23
CA ALA A 869 6.58 12.78 16.14
C ALA A 869 7.38 11.58 16.69
N MET A 870 8.22 11.80 17.70
CA MET A 870 8.98 10.74 18.38
C MET A 870 8.06 9.66 18.97
N ALA A 871 6.98 10.06 19.66
CA ALA A 871 6.06 9.09 20.24
C ALA A 871 5.39 8.26 19.15
N LYS A 872 4.96 8.88 18.04
CA LYS A 872 4.36 8.18 16.89
C LYS A 872 5.34 7.20 16.26
N THR A 873 6.52 7.67 15.85
CA THR A 873 7.49 6.86 15.10
C THR A 873 8.13 5.77 15.95
N VAL A 874 8.14 5.88 17.28
CA VAL A 874 8.59 4.79 18.16
C VAL A 874 7.43 3.86 18.52
N GLY A 875 6.30 4.40 18.95
CA GLY A 875 5.19 3.61 19.50
C GLY A 875 4.40 2.84 18.45
N LEU A 876 4.11 3.45 17.30
CA LEU A 876 3.24 2.83 16.28
C LEU A 876 3.87 1.57 15.67
N PRO A 877 5.15 1.54 15.25
CA PRO A 877 5.75 0.30 14.75
C PRO A 877 5.74 -0.82 15.80
N THR A 878 5.97 -0.49 17.08
CA THR A 878 5.88 -1.46 18.18
C THR A 878 4.46 -1.98 18.38
N ALA A 879 3.46 -1.11 18.33
CA ALA A 879 2.05 -1.48 18.48
C ALA A 879 1.54 -2.32 17.30
N MET A 880 1.98 -2.01 16.08
CA MET A 880 1.66 -2.76 14.88
C MET A 880 2.25 -4.18 14.94
N ALA A 881 3.53 -4.31 15.30
CA ALA A 881 4.16 -5.62 15.50
C ALA A 881 3.48 -6.42 16.62
N ALA A 882 3.09 -5.76 17.72
CA ALA A 882 2.33 -6.39 18.79
C ALA A 882 0.99 -6.95 18.29
N LYS A 883 0.23 -6.15 17.52
CA LYS A 883 -1.04 -6.60 16.96
C LYS A 883 -0.86 -7.75 15.96
N MET A 884 0.17 -7.68 15.11
CA MET A 884 0.50 -8.75 14.17
C MET A 884 0.79 -10.08 14.88
N LEU A 885 1.49 -10.06 16.02
CA LEU A 885 1.71 -11.26 16.84
C LEU A 885 0.41 -11.81 17.46
N LEU A 886 -0.47 -10.93 17.94
CA LEU A 886 -1.76 -11.34 18.54
C LEU A 886 -2.71 -11.94 17.50
N ASP A 887 -2.69 -11.39 16.28
CA ASP A 887 -3.52 -11.79 15.15
C ASP A 887 -2.93 -13.00 14.40
N GLY A 888 -1.70 -13.43 14.75
CA GLY A 888 -1.03 -14.58 14.15
C GLY A 888 -0.47 -14.33 12.75
N GLU A 889 -0.20 -13.06 12.41
CA GLU A 889 0.39 -12.67 11.12
C GLU A 889 1.91 -12.93 11.06
N ILE A 890 2.57 -13.03 12.22
CA ILE A 890 3.99 -13.36 12.34
C ILE A 890 4.11 -14.78 12.88
N GLU A 891 4.55 -15.71 12.04
CA GLU A 891 4.68 -17.13 12.41
C GLU A 891 6.05 -17.46 12.99
N ALA A 892 7.08 -16.66 12.62
CA ALA A 892 8.45 -16.85 13.05
C ALA A 892 8.61 -16.88 14.59
N LYS A 893 9.47 -17.79 15.07
CA LYS A 893 9.82 -17.97 16.49
C LYS A 893 11.27 -17.56 16.75
N GLY A 894 11.59 -17.27 18.01
CA GLY A 894 12.93 -16.88 18.44
C GLY A 894 13.09 -15.39 18.72
N LEU A 895 14.33 -14.99 18.99
CA LEU A 895 14.73 -13.59 19.19
C LEU A 895 15.10 -12.96 17.85
N MET A 896 14.40 -11.92 17.44
CA MET A 896 14.58 -11.30 16.12
C MET A 896 14.39 -9.78 16.13
N GLY A 897 14.91 -9.11 15.10
CA GLY A 897 14.57 -7.72 14.76
C GLY A 897 13.67 -7.66 13.52
N PRO A 898 13.23 -6.46 13.08
CA PRO A 898 12.29 -6.30 11.98
C PRO A 898 12.95 -6.38 10.60
N PHE A 899 13.76 -7.42 10.37
CA PHE A 899 14.59 -7.53 9.16
C PHE A 899 13.92 -8.29 8.01
N THR A 900 12.85 -9.05 8.29
CA THR A 900 12.16 -9.87 7.29
C THR A 900 10.95 -9.15 6.70
N LYS A 901 10.65 -9.40 5.42
CA LYS A 901 9.52 -8.81 4.69
C LYS A 901 8.16 -9.10 5.32
N GLU A 902 8.04 -10.24 5.99
CA GLU A 902 6.88 -10.62 6.81
C GLU A 902 6.59 -9.59 7.91
N ILE A 903 7.62 -8.98 8.50
CA ILE A 903 7.49 -7.98 9.56
C ILE A 903 7.48 -6.56 8.97
N TYR A 904 8.51 -6.18 8.21
CA TYR A 904 8.65 -4.79 7.77
C TYR A 904 7.59 -4.38 6.74
N GLY A 905 7.17 -5.28 5.84
CA GLY A 905 6.25 -4.96 4.75
C GLY A 905 4.89 -4.47 5.26
N PRO A 906 4.18 -5.25 6.10
CA PRO A 906 2.92 -4.82 6.68
C PRO A 906 3.05 -3.57 7.57
N ILE A 907 4.16 -3.42 8.31
CA ILE A 907 4.36 -2.24 9.18
C ILE A 907 4.55 -0.98 8.33
N LEU A 908 5.43 -1.00 7.32
CA LEU A 908 5.68 0.14 6.44
C LEU A 908 4.42 0.57 5.68
N GLU A 909 3.51 -0.36 5.37
CA GLU A 909 2.23 -0.02 4.76
C GLU A 909 1.26 0.61 5.76
N ARG A 910 1.13 0.03 6.97
CA ARG A 910 0.20 0.52 8.00
C ARG A 910 0.57 1.90 8.54
N ILE A 911 1.86 2.23 8.68
CA ILE A 911 2.30 3.54 9.18
C ILE A 911 1.91 4.70 8.25
N LYS A 912 1.71 4.45 6.94
CA LYS A 912 1.27 5.48 5.98
C LYS A 912 -0.12 6.00 6.34
N ALA A 913 -1.02 5.13 6.79
CA ALA A 913 -2.36 5.51 7.24
C ALA A 913 -2.33 6.36 8.52
N GLU A 914 -1.28 6.24 9.34
CA GLU A 914 -1.05 7.06 10.53
C GLU A 914 -0.30 8.38 10.22
N GLY A 915 -0.10 8.70 8.93
CA GLY A 915 0.55 9.93 8.49
C GLY A 915 2.08 9.92 8.56
N ILE A 916 2.70 8.74 8.74
CA ILE A 916 4.16 8.58 8.62
C ILE A 916 4.47 8.20 7.18
N VAL A 917 4.84 9.18 6.38
CA VAL A 917 5.14 9.02 4.95
C VAL A 917 6.63 9.26 4.72
N PHE A 918 7.21 8.47 3.82
CA PHE A 918 8.58 8.63 3.35
C PHE A 918 8.56 8.75 1.82
N ASN A 919 9.50 9.53 1.29
CA ASN A 919 9.65 9.74 -0.15
C ASN A 919 10.94 9.10 -0.63
N THR A 920 10.88 8.46 -1.79
CA THR A 920 12.02 7.80 -2.41
C THR A 920 12.39 8.53 -3.70
N GLN A 921 13.67 8.75 -3.91
CA GLN A 921 14.22 9.34 -5.13
C GLN A 921 15.40 8.53 -5.62
N SER A 922 15.43 8.23 -6.92
CA SER A 922 16.53 7.50 -7.55
C SER A 922 17.16 8.34 -8.66
N THR A 923 18.48 8.29 -8.77
CA THR A 923 19.24 8.93 -9.85
C THR A 923 20.31 7.98 -10.35
N ILE A 924 20.41 7.83 -11.67
CA ILE A 924 21.45 7.01 -12.30
C ILE A 924 22.55 7.94 -12.79
N LYS A 925 23.79 7.71 -12.33
CA LYS A 925 24.97 8.34 -12.93
C LYS A 925 25.50 7.37 -13.99
N LEU A 926 25.33 7.74 -15.25
CA LEU A 926 25.87 7.04 -16.42
C LEU A 926 27.39 7.16 -16.50
#